data_AF-E3EFH7-F1
#
_entry.id   AF-E3EFH7-F1
#
_cell.length_a   1.000
_cell.length_b   1.000
_cell.length_c   1.000
_cell.angle_alpha   90.00
_cell.angle_beta   90.00
_cell.angle_gamma   90.00
#
_symmetry.space_group_name_H-M   'P 1'
#
loop_
_entity.id
_entity.type
_entity.pdbx_description
1 polymer ?
#
loop_
_entity_poly.entity_id
_entity_poly.type
_entity_poly.pdbx_seq_one_letter_code
_entity_poly.pdbx_strand_id
1 'polypeptide(L)'
;MTTPDRTRVTVEIYGTSYKLVGSNSDYMKQVANYVDERMHSISQAHSRLDMPRIAVLAAVHMAEEAVQIQEIQSHMNRLAAERAELRGDLAQLQTALGEQQQKNTDMHQALVQLREEKETTQKKLVETESASAKEIAELRAKLEQQEKKAAELENAQKQAKRELEESRQEASRKLKEQQEAANARVRQTEEQLKKEIAEAAKQAEAKLSAAEKAHQERNRTELDKLRSALQQEHSQKISEWQIKCSGLNEQLEQERKQAELALNEQKLQHEEAQKRAEEAALEQEIRMEELQEQLEQVQAGSAELSSRLKEAQEQAAALEQQQSELEAELQAQQQAATEREQADTLAREELQSRYDQLLDEAKATQQQAAKLEEEQRRMQKLLEQAHVSSRKLQSELATLAESEKSWKKLAEERQLAADELELSLLEAREQKEAIEQQLQQTVTEVEAANDKYASQQQRLVQLEAKIKELSPELIRVQDELEKAKVREQEGAKAYQSLQEQYGSMKSRAGQLEQHIKQLQQENHDRQSKLERAEKASMEWQLKYDQLKDEAERLEAEDAARKEEFASWEREIAVTIEQKEQLQEEIRSAVEAANTAKAEQQSIEQERMALQSELDEVGQKYEMAAHQLRLLQVQQDVDRENAEKISTELRQLKEEYTKLQTEYNEWIELIEQDQ
;
A
#
# COMPACT_ATOMS: atom_id res chain seq x y z
N MET A 1 -34.51 28.12 94.81
CA MET A 1 -34.59 29.43 95.50
C MET A 1 -33.54 29.44 96.61
N THR A 2 -32.28 29.62 96.27
CA THR A 2 -31.19 29.79 97.23
C THR A 2 -30.99 31.28 97.41
N THR A 3 -31.58 31.84 98.46
CA THR A 3 -31.28 33.22 98.86
C THR A 3 -29.83 33.23 99.34
N PRO A 4 -28.91 33.98 98.69
CA PRO A 4 -27.51 34.01 99.13
C PRO A 4 -27.43 34.46 100.58
N ASP A 5 -26.58 33.82 101.38
CA ASP A 5 -26.41 34.11 102.81
C ASP A 5 -26.10 35.60 103.02
N ARG A 6 -27.12 36.34 103.45
CA ARG A 6 -27.05 37.78 103.69
C ARG A 6 -26.45 38.00 105.07
N THR A 7 -25.14 38.17 105.13
CA THR A 7 -24.44 38.48 106.38
C THR A 7 -24.62 39.98 106.71
N ARG A 8 -25.02 40.29 107.94
CA ARG A 8 -25.13 41.67 108.43
C ARG A 8 -23.78 42.08 109.02
N VAL A 9 -23.18 43.14 108.48
CA VAL A 9 -21.88 43.66 108.92
C VAL A 9 -22.08 45.10 109.34
N THR A 10 -21.55 45.45 110.52
CA THR A 10 -21.53 46.84 110.98
C THR A 10 -20.22 47.46 110.52
N VAL A 11 -20.30 48.55 109.77
CA VAL A 11 -19.16 49.30 109.23
C VAL A 11 -19.28 50.76 109.63
N GLU A 12 -18.17 51.48 109.67
CA GLU A 12 -18.14 52.91 109.98
C GLU A 12 -17.78 53.68 108.71
N ILE A 13 -18.60 54.68 108.36
CA ILE A 13 -18.39 55.55 107.20
C ILE A 13 -18.56 56.99 107.69
N TYR A 14 -17.48 57.75 107.60
CA TYR A 14 -17.37 59.17 107.92
C TYR A 14 -17.90 59.49 109.33
N GLY A 15 -17.44 58.70 110.31
CA GLY A 15 -17.79 58.83 111.73
C GLY A 15 -19.20 58.35 112.11
N THR A 16 -19.94 57.74 111.17
CA THR A 16 -21.28 57.17 111.43
C THR A 16 -21.26 55.65 111.22
N SER A 17 -21.77 54.89 112.20
CA SER A 17 -21.88 53.43 112.10
C SER A 17 -23.14 53.00 111.34
N TYR A 18 -22.97 52.26 110.24
CA TYR A 18 -24.04 51.71 109.41
C TYR A 18 -24.06 50.17 109.48
N LYS A 19 -25.26 49.57 109.48
CA LYS A 19 -25.44 48.11 109.37
C LYS A 19 -25.79 47.75 107.92
N LEU A 20 -24.81 47.24 107.18
CA LEU A 20 -24.96 46.83 105.78
C LEU A 20 -25.22 45.33 105.65
N VAL A 21 -25.87 44.94 104.56
CA VAL A 21 -26.16 43.55 104.23
C VAL A 21 -25.43 43.20 102.95
N GLY A 22 -24.56 42.19 102.99
CA GLY A 22 -23.79 41.75 101.82
C GLY A 22 -23.42 40.27 101.89
N SER A 23 -22.94 39.74 100.77
CA SER A 23 -22.61 38.31 100.62
C SER A 23 -21.23 37.94 101.16
N ASN A 24 -20.31 38.91 101.31
CA ASN A 24 -18.97 38.70 101.85
C ASN A 24 -18.61 39.85 102.80
N SER A 25 -18.29 39.51 104.06
CA SER A 25 -17.99 40.46 105.12
C SER A 25 -16.75 41.29 104.85
N ASP A 26 -15.68 40.68 104.34
CA ASP A 26 -14.41 41.38 104.09
C ASP A 26 -14.51 42.31 102.89
N TYR A 27 -15.20 41.88 101.82
CA TYR A 27 -15.49 42.72 100.67
C TYR A 27 -16.36 43.93 101.05
N MET A 28 -17.36 43.76 101.91
CA MET A 28 -18.19 44.88 102.39
C MET A 28 -17.41 45.88 103.23
N LYS A 29 -16.48 45.42 104.08
CA LYS A 29 -15.57 46.32 104.80
C LYS A 29 -14.65 47.08 103.85
N GLN A 30 -14.12 46.43 102.80
CA GLN A 30 -13.31 47.09 101.78
C GLN A 30 -14.10 48.16 101.00
N VAL A 31 -15.32 47.85 100.58
CA VAL A 31 -16.21 48.81 99.91
C VAL A 31 -16.56 49.97 100.85
N ALA A 32 -16.84 49.70 102.13
CA ALA A 32 -17.11 50.74 103.11
C ALA A 32 -15.91 51.66 103.34
N ASN A 33 -14.70 51.10 103.47
CA ASN A 33 -13.46 51.87 103.56
C ASN A 33 -13.23 52.72 102.29
N TYR A 34 -13.53 52.16 101.10
CA TYR A 34 -13.41 52.90 99.85
C TYR A 34 -14.37 54.10 99.78
N VAL A 35 -15.63 53.90 100.19
CA VAL A 35 -16.62 55.00 100.30
C VAL A 35 -16.13 56.05 101.31
N ASP A 36 -15.61 55.61 102.45
CA ASP A 36 -15.10 56.48 103.51
C ASP A 36 -13.93 57.36 103.03
N GLU A 37 -12.94 56.77 102.37
CA GLU A 37 -11.81 57.49 101.77
C GLU A 37 -12.27 58.52 100.72
N ARG A 38 -13.25 58.16 99.87
CA ARG A 38 -13.80 59.08 98.87
C ARG A 38 -14.59 60.22 99.48
N MET A 39 -15.37 59.96 100.53
CA MET A 39 -16.07 61.01 101.28
C MET A 39 -15.09 61.96 101.97
N HIS A 40 -14.00 61.45 102.56
CA HIS A 40 -12.93 62.28 103.15
C HIS A 40 -12.14 63.08 102.11
N SER A 41 -11.85 62.53 100.93
CA SER A 41 -11.16 63.25 99.85
C SER A 41 -12.01 64.39 99.29
N ILE A 42 -13.31 64.16 99.09
CA ILE A 42 -14.25 65.19 98.61
C ILE A 42 -14.45 66.30 99.65
N SER A 43 -14.53 65.93 100.94
CA SER A 43 -14.67 66.93 102.01
C SER A 43 -13.43 67.82 102.16
N GLN A 44 -12.23 67.28 101.92
CA GLN A 44 -10.99 68.07 101.85
C GLN A 44 -10.99 69.06 100.69
N ALA A 45 -11.47 68.65 99.50
CA ALA A 45 -11.54 69.52 98.32
C ALA A 45 -12.66 70.57 98.39
N HIS A 46 -13.76 70.27 99.10
CA HIS A 46 -14.96 71.12 99.16
C HIS A 46 -15.47 71.28 100.61
N SER A 47 -14.73 72.02 101.43
CA SER A 47 -14.97 72.19 102.87
C SER A 47 -16.28 72.90 103.27
N ARG A 48 -17.02 73.47 102.32
CA ARG A 48 -18.29 74.19 102.54
C ARG A 48 -19.54 73.33 102.32
N LEU A 49 -19.40 72.06 101.95
CA LEU A 49 -20.51 71.14 101.71
C LEU A 49 -20.93 70.42 102.99
N ASP A 50 -22.23 70.20 103.15
CA ASP A 50 -22.82 69.39 104.22
C ASP A 50 -22.68 67.89 103.94
N MET A 51 -22.70 67.10 105.02
CA MET A 51 -22.50 65.65 105.00
C MET A 51 -23.39 64.90 103.97
N PRO A 52 -24.70 65.19 103.83
CA PRO A 52 -25.52 64.57 102.79
C PRO A 52 -25.06 64.89 101.36
N ARG A 53 -24.60 66.12 101.09
CA ARG A 53 -24.10 66.50 99.75
C ARG A 53 -22.74 65.88 99.45
N ILE A 54 -21.88 65.73 100.45
CA ILE A 54 -20.60 65.00 100.33
C ILE A 54 -20.87 63.52 99.98
N ALA A 55 -21.81 62.87 100.66
CA ALA A 55 -22.18 61.49 100.39
C ALA A 55 -22.75 61.29 98.98
N VAL A 56 -23.63 62.19 98.51
CA VAL A 56 -24.18 62.14 97.15
C VAL A 56 -23.09 62.39 96.11
N LEU A 57 -22.19 63.35 96.33
CA LEU A 57 -21.08 63.61 95.40
C LEU A 57 -20.09 62.43 95.35
N ALA A 58 -19.81 61.78 96.49
CA ALA A 58 -19.04 60.55 96.55
C ALA A 58 -19.71 59.41 95.76
N ALA A 59 -21.03 59.23 95.92
CA ALA A 59 -21.78 58.22 95.16
C ALA A 59 -21.77 58.51 93.64
N VAL A 60 -21.88 59.78 93.23
CA VAL A 60 -21.81 60.19 91.82
C VAL A 60 -20.42 59.92 91.24
N HIS A 61 -19.35 60.32 91.93
CA HIS A 61 -17.98 60.05 91.47
C HIS A 61 -17.70 58.54 91.39
N MET A 62 -18.16 57.75 92.35
CA MET A 62 -18.01 56.29 92.30
C MET A 62 -18.82 55.66 91.17
N ALA A 63 -20.02 56.18 90.88
CA ALA A 63 -20.82 55.73 89.75
C ALA A 63 -20.17 56.11 88.40
N GLU A 64 -19.60 57.31 88.30
CA GLU A 64 -18.83 57.76 87.13
C GLU A 64 -17.61 56.87 86.90
N GLU A 65 -16.82 56.58 87.95
CA GLU A 65 -15.68 55.66 87.87
C GLU A 65 -16.12 54.25 87.42
N ALA A 66 -17.25 53.74 87.93
CA ALA A 66 -17.76 52.44 87.54
C ALA A 66 -18.18 52.40 86.07
N VAL A 67 -18.85 53.45 85.59
CA VAL A 67 -19.22 53.60 84.16
C VAL A 67 -17.97 53.68 83.29
N GLN A 68 -16.97 54.48 83.69
CA GLN A 68 -15.70 54.60 82.97
C GLN A 68 -14.93 53.27 82.92
N ILE A 69 -14.89 52.51 84.02
CA ILE A 69 -14.28 51.17 84.05
C ILE A 69 -15.03 50.20 83.13
N GLN A 70 -16.37 50.24 83.11
CA GLN A 70 -17.17 49.39 82.22
C GLN A 70 -16.93 49.74 80.74
N GLU A 71 -16.83 51.03 80.40
CA GLU A 71 -16.46 51.49 79.06
C GLU A 71 -15.05 51.01 78.68
N ILE A 72 -14.06 51.14 79.55
CA ILE A 72 -12.69 50.64 79.33
C ILE A 72 -12.68 49.12 79.13
N GLN A 73 -13.42 48.36 79.95
CA GLN A 73 -13.54 46.91 79.80
C GLN A 73 -14.20 46.52 78.47
N SER A 74 -15.26 47.22 78.08
CA SER A 74 -15.92 47.01 76.79
C SER A 74 -14.99 47.29 75.61
N HIS A 75 -14.17 48.34 75.72
CA HIS A 75 -13.18 48.71 74.72
C HIS A 75 -12.03 47.69 74.66
N MET A 76 -11.53 47.25 75.81
CA MET A 76 -10.55 46.17 75.93
C MET A 76 -11.05 44.86 75.32
N ASN A 77 -12.30 44.48 75.57
CA ASN A 77 -12.89 43.28 75.01
C ASN A 77 -13.04 43.38 73.48
N ARG A 78 -13.40 44.56 72.96
CA ARG A 78 -13.47 44.81 71.52
C ARG A 78 -12.08 44.71 70.86
N LEU A 79 -11.06 45.34 71.44
CA LEU A 79 -9.68 45.25 70.97
C LEU A 79 -9.13 43.81 71.06
N ALA A 80 -9.52 43.05 72.09
CA ALA A 80 -9.14 41.65 72.23
C ALA A 80 -9.81 40.78 71.14
N ALA A 81 -11.07 41.04 70.81
CA ALA A 81 -11.78 40.37 69.71
C ALA A 81 -11.13 40.70 68.35
N GLU A 82 -10.87 41.98 68.07
CA GLU A 82 -10.17 42.40 66.84
C GLU A 82 -8.77 41.78 66.73
N ARG A 83 -8.01 41.70 67.84
CA ARG A 83 -6.72 41.01 67.86
C ARG A 83 -6.84 39.50 67.63
N ALA A 84 -7.93 38.88 68.07
CA ALA A 84 -8.17 37.46 67.84
C ALA A 84 -8.52 37.19 66.37
N GLU A 85 -9.36 38.03 65.76
CA GLU A 85 -9.65 37.98 64.32
C GLU A 85 -8.40 38.19 63.48
N LEU A 86 -7.63 39.26 63.74
CA LEU A 86 -6.38 39.52 63.03
C LEU A 86 -5.35 38.40 63.18
N ARG A 87 -5.29 37.72 64.33
CA ARG A 87 -4.46 36.52 64.50
C ARG A 87 -4.95 35.35 63.66
N GLY A 88 -6.27 35.16 63.58
CA GLY A 88 -6.88 34.16 62.69
C GLY A 88 -6.53 34.41 61.24
N ASP A 89 -6.70 35.66 60.78
CA ASP A 89 -6.38 36.08 59.42
C ASP A 89 -4.88 35.91 59.11
N LEU A 90 -4.00 36.30 60.04
CA LEU A 90 -2.57 36.09 59.90
C LEU A 90 -2.19 34.60 59.81
N ALA A 91 -2.84 33.73 60.59
CA ALA A 91 -2.60 32.29 60.52
C ALA A 91 -3.07 31.70 59.19
N GLN A 92 -4.22 32.15 58.67
CA GLN A 92 -4.70 31.74 57.35
C GLN A 92 -3.76 32.21 56.23
N LEU A 93 -3.29 33.46 56.30
CA LEU A 93 -2.33 34.01 55.33
C LEU A 93 -0.98 33.28 55.38
N GLN A 94 -0.49 32.93 56.57
CA GLN A 94 0.73 32.14 56.72
C GLN A 94 0.57 30.74 56.12
N THR A 95 -0.57 30.09 56.34
CA THR A 95 -0.88 28.77 55.77
C THR A 95 -0.96 28.86 54.25
N ALA A 96 -1.69 29.84 53.70
CA ALA A 96 -1.81 30.05 52.26
C ALA A 96 -0.45 30.36 51.60
N LEU A 97 0.40 31.15 52.27
CA LEU A 97 1.76 31.44 51.80
C LEU A 97 2.63 30.18 51.79
N GLY A 98 2.54 29.34 52.82
CA GLY A 98 3.24 28.05 52.89
C GLY A 98 2.82 27.10 51.77
N GLU A 99 1.52 26.99 51.52
CA GLU A 99 0.98 26.20 50.40
C GLU A 99 1.45 26.73 49.04
N GLN A 100 1.50 28.05 48.85
CA GLN A 100 2.00 28.65 47.62
C GLN A 100 3.50 28.40 47.42
N GLN A 101 4.29 28.52 48.48
CA GLN A 101 5.72 28.20 48.43
C GLN A 101 5.94 26.73 48.06
N GLN A 102 5.18 25.81 48.65
CA GLN A 102 5.28 24.39 48.36
C GLN A 102 4.86 24.08 46.92
N LYS A 103 3.75 24.66 46.43
CA LYS A 103 3.36 24.54 45.02
C LYS A 103 4.44 25.05 44.07
N ASN A 104 5.13 26.14 44.43
CA ASN A 104 6.19 26.70 43.61
C ASN A 104 7.43 25.79 43.61
N THR A 105 7.80 25.20 44.75
CA THR A 105 8.89 24.21 44.81
C THR A 105 8.57 22.95 44.02
N ASP A 106 7.34 22.43 44.14
CA ASP A 106 6.91 21.23 43.42
C ASP A 106 6.89 21.48 41.90
N MET A 107 6.39 22.65 41.48
CA MET A 107 6.41 23.06 40.07
C MET A 107 7.84 23.22 39.53
N HIS A 108 8.76 23.78 40.32
CA HIS A 108 10.17 23.86 39.93
C HIS A 108 10.83 22.48 39.81
N GLN A 109 10.55 21.56 40.73
CA GLN A 109 11.05 20.19 40.64
C GLN A 109 10.50 19.46 39.39
N ALA A 110 9.21 19.61 39.10
CA ALA A 110 8.60 19.06 37.91
C ALA A 110 9.23 19.62 36.62
N LEU A 111 9.49 20.94 36.56
CA LEU A 111 10.17 21.56 35.41
C LEU A 111 11.59 21.06 35.21
N VAL A 112 12.32 20.78 36.29
CA VAL A 112 13.68 20.21 36.21
C VAL A 112 13.63 18.78 35.68
N GLN A 113 12.73 17.94 36.20
CA GLN A 113 12.53 16.57 35.72
C GLN A 113 12.16 16.54 34.24
N LEU A 114 11.22 17.39 33.82
CA LEU A 114 10.82 17.47 32.41
C LEU A 114 12.00 17.88 31.50
N ARG A 115 12.90 18.74 32.00
CA ARG A 115 14.07 19.18 31.26
C ARG A 115 15.10 18.05 31.11
N GLU A 116 15.31 17.26 32.16
CA GLU A 116 16.20 16.09 32.13
C GLU A 116 15.63 14.98 31.22
N GLU A 117 14.33 14.72 31.29
CA GLU A 117 13.63 13.81 30.39
C GLU A 117 13.71 14.27 28.93
N LYS A 118 13.53 15.58 28.68
CA LYS A 118 13.72 16.15 27.34
C LYS A 118 15.17 15.99 26.85
N GLU A 119 16.16 16.23 27.70
CA GLU A 119 17.57 16.12 27.30
C GLU A 119 17.98 14.67 27.02
N THR A 120 17.47 13.72 27.82
CA THR A 120 17.73 12.28 27.62
C THR A 120 17.01 11.74 26.39
N THR A 121 15.77 12.15 26.13
CA THR A 121 15.03 11.77 24.90
C THR A 121 15.69 12.37 23.66
N GLN A 122 16.16 13.63 23.74
CA GLN A 122 16.85 14.27 22.63
C GLN A 122 18.22 13.63 22.33
N LYS A 123 18.97 13.20 23.35
CA LYS A 123 20.20 12.41 23.15
C LYS A 123 19.91 11.07 22.48
N LYS A 124 18.90 10.33 22.95
CA LYS A 124 18.48 9.06 22.33
C LYS A 124 18.05 9.25 20.87
N LEU A 125 17.31 10.33 20.58
CA LEU A 125 16.89 10.65 19.21
C LEU A 125 18.11 10.85 18.29
N VAL A 126 19.06 11.69 18.69
CA VAL A 126 20.29 11.95 17.91
C VAL A 126 21.11 10.67 17.73
N GLU A 127 21.20 9.81 18.75
CA GLU A 127 21.88 8.52 18.64
C GLU A 127 21.18 7.60 17.63
N THR A 128 19.85 7.49 17.69
CA THR A 128 19.06 6.69 16.74
C THR A 128 19.13 7.21 15.31
N GLU A 129 19.10 8.53 15.11
CA GLU A 129 19.26 9.18 13.81
C GLU A 129 20.67 8.93 13.24
N SER A 130 21.69 8.96 14.09
CA SER A 130 23.07 8.67 13.66
C SER A 130 23.26 7.20 13.29
N ALA A 131 22.57 6.28 13.97
CA ALA A 131 22.62 4.85 13.68
C ALA A 131 21.86 4.52 12.40
N SER A 132 20.65 5.04 12.23
CA SER A 132 19.85 4.85 11.02
C SER A 132 20.52 5.50 9.79
N ALA A 133 21.15 6.68 9.94
CA ALA A 133 21.91 7.31 8.86
C ALA A 133 23.10 6.45 8.40
N LYS A 134 23.80 5.77 9.33
CA LYS A 134 24.88 4.83 8.99
C LYS A 134 24.34 3.61 8.25
N GLU A 135 23.25 3.02 8.72
CA GLU A 135 22.62 1.87 8.04
C GLU A 135 22.13 2.24 6.64
N ILE A 136 21.50 3.41 6.47
CA ILE A 136 21.08 3.92 5.17
C ILE A 136 22.29 4.13 4.25
N ALA A 137 23.38 4.68 4.76
CA ALA A 137 24.61 4.87 3.97
C ALA A 137 25.22 3.52 3.53
N GLU A 138 25.26 2.53 4.41
CA GLU A 138 25.72 1.17 4.08
C GLU A 138 24.82 0.47 3.05
N LEU A 139 23.51 0.61 3.20
CA LEU A 139 22.54 0.04 2.24
C LEU A 139 22.68 0.70 0.87
N ARG A 140 22.83 2.04 0.82
CA ARG A 140 23.08 2.76 -0.44
C ARG A 140 24.37 2.31 -1.12
N ALA A 141 25.45 2.13 -0.35
CA ALA A 141 26.71 1.61 -0.89
C ALA A 141 26.58 0.18 -1.45
N LYS A 142 25.83 -0.70 -0.75
CA LYS A 142 25.53 -2.05 -1.25
C LYS A 142 24.67 -2.01 -2.52
N LEU A 143 23.70 -1.11 -2.60
CA LEU A 143 22.82 -0.95 -3.75
C LEU A 143 23.59 -0.45 -4.98
N GLU A 144 24.44 0.56 -4.80
CA GLU A 144 25.35 1.04 -5.85
C GLU A 144 26.31 -0.06 -6.35
N GLN A 145 26.80 -0.90 -5.43
CA GLN A 145 27.63 -2.05 -5.81
C GLN A 145 26.85 -3.09 -6.63
N GLN A 146 25.58 -3.34 -6.30
CA GLN A 146 24.71 -4.23 -7.07
C GLN A 146 24.37 -3.66 -8.45
N GLU A 147 24.10 -2.36 -8.55
CA GLU A 147 23.86 -1.68 -9.82
C GLU A 147 25.07 -1.75 -10.75
N LYS A 148 26.30 -1.54 -10.22
CA LYS A 148 27.54 -1.70 -11.00
C LYS A 148 27.69 -3.14 -11.53
N LYS A 149 27.45 -4.14 -10.68
CA LYS A 149 27.48 -5.55 -11.10
C LYS A 149 26.42 -5.88 -12.15
N ALA A 150 25.21 -5.34 -12.01
CA ALA A 150 24.14 -5.51 -12.98
C ALA A 150 24.51 -4.89 -14.34
N ALA A 151 25.09 -3.68 -14.33
CA ALA A 151 25.57 -3.01 -15.54
C ALA A 151 26.73 -3.78 -16.22
N GLU A 152 27.66 -4.34 -15.43
CA GLU A 152 28.72 -5.22 -15.94
C GLU A 152 28.15 -6.49 -16.59
N LEU A 153 27.18 -7.14 -15.95
CA LEU A 153 26.49 -8.32 -16.49
C LEU A 153 25.70 -7.99 -17.76
N GLU A 154 25.02 -6.85 -17.81
CA GLU A 154 24.28 -6.41 -18.99
C GLU A 154 25.23 -6.15 -20.17
N ASN A 155 26.37 -5.50 -19.91
CA ASN A 155 27.39 -5.28 -20.94
C ASN A 155 28.03 -6.60 -21.41
N ALA A 156 28.30 -7.54 -20.49
CA ALA A 156 28.78 -8.87 -20.84
C ALA A 156 27.77 -9.65 -21.68
N GLN A 157 26.47 -9.57 -21.35
CA GLN A 157 25.41 -10.17 -22.16
C GLN A 157 25.30 -9.53 -23.55
N LYS A 158 25.44 -8.20 -23.65
CA LYS A 158 25.47 -7.50 -24.95
C LYS A 158 26.66 -7.93 -25.80
N GLN A 159 27.84 -8.07 -25.20
CA GLN A 159 29.04 -8.56 -25.89
C GLN A 159 28.85 -10.01 -26.35
N ALA A 160 28.41 -10.91 -25.46
CA ALA A 160 28.15 -12.31 -25.81
C ALA A 160 27.09 -12.46 -26.92
N LYS A 161 26.03 -11.63 -26.91
CA LYS A 161 25.03 -11.61 -28.00
C LYS A 161 25.65 -11.18 -29.33
N ARG A 162 26.52 -10.16 -29.33
CA ARG A 162 27.22 -9.71 -30.54
C ARG A 162 28.15 -10.78 -31.09
N GLU A 163 28.95 -11.42 -30.23
CA GLU A 163 29.84 -12.53 -30.62
C GLU A 163 29.04 -13.72 -31.18
N LEU A 164 27.89 -14.03 -30.59
CA LEU A 164 27.01 -15.09 -31.08
C LEU A 164 26.38 -14.73 -32.43
N GLU A 165 26.00 -13.47 -32.63
CA GLU A 165 25.47 -12.99 -33.90
C GLU A 165 26.54 -12.96 -35.01
N GLU A 166 27.77 -12.53 -34.69
CA GLU A 166 28.92 -12.57 -35.59
C GLU A 166 29.26 -14.01 -35.98
N SER A 167 29.35 -14.94 -35.01
CA SER A 167 29.60 -16.36 -35.29
C SER A 167 28.49 -17.00 -36.12
N ARG A 168 27.22 -16.60 -35.91
CA ARG A 168 26.07 -17.06 -36.71
C ARG A 168 26.12 -16.50 -38.13
N GLN A 169 26.51 -15.25 -38.30
CA GLN A 169 26.71 -14.64 -39.62
C GLN A 169 27.87 -15.31 -40.37
N GLU A 170 28.98 -15.60 -39.70
CA GLU A 170 30.10 -16.34 -40.29
C GLU A 170 29.69 -17.76 -40.69
N ALA A 171 28.95 -18.47 -39.83
CA ALA A 171 28.44 -19.80 -40.13
C ALA A 171 27.47 -19.78 -41.33
N SER A 172 26.58 -18.79 -41.39
CA SER A 172 25.66 -18.58 -42.51
C SER A 172 26.40 -18.27 -43.82
N ARG A 173 27.44 -17.42 -43.78
CA ARG A 173 28.31 -17.15 -44.93
C ARG A 173 29.02 -18.41 -45.41
N LYS A 174 29.65 -19.17 -44.51
CA LYS A 174 30.32 -20.44 -44.84
C LYS A 174 29.35 -21.45 -45.45
N LEU A 175 28.12 -21.55 -44.93
CA LEU A 175 27.10 -22.43 -45.48
C LEU A 175 26.69 -21.98 -46.89
N LYS A 176 26.53 -20.68 -47.12
CA LYS A 176 26.21 -20.13 -48.45
C LYS A 176 27.34 -20.37 -49.46
N GLU A 177 28.59 -20.14 -49.06
CA GLU A 177 29.76 -20.46 -49.89
C GLU A 177 29.85 -21.95 -50.22
N GLN A 178 29.55 -22.83 -49.26
CA GLN A 178 29.48 -24.28 -49.50
C GLN A 178 28.36 -24.65 -50.45
N GLN A 179 27.18 -24.04 -50.33
CA GLN A 179 26.05 -24.25 -51.25
C GLN A 179 26.38 -23.75 -52.66
N GLU A 180 26.98 -22.57 -52.79
CA GLU A 180 27.40 -22.03 -54.09
C GLU A 180 28.50 -22.90 -54.73
N ALA A 181 29.46 -23.39 -53.94
CA ALA A 181 30.47 -24.33 -54.42
C ALA A 181 29.87 -25.68 -54.85
N ALA A 182 28.91 -26.21 -54.10
CA ALA A 182 28.19 -27.43 -54.47
C ALA A 182 27.38 -27.24 -55.76
N ASN A 183 26.66 -26.13 -55.89
CA ASN A 183 25.90 -25.79 -57.09
C ASN A 183 26.82 -25.58 -58.31
N ALA A 184 27.99 -24.96 -58.11
CA ALA A 184 28.99 -24.83 -59.17
C ALA A 184 29.54 -26.20 -59.62
N ARG A 185 29.77 -27.13 -58.69
CA ARG A 185 30.16 -28.51 -59.01
C ARG A 185 29.06 -29.24 -59.79
N VAL A 186 27.81 -29.11 -59.37
CA VAL A 186 26.66 -29.69 -60.08
C VAL A 186 26.60 -29.15 -61.51
N ARG A 187 26.69 -27.83 -61.70
CA ARG A 187 26.73 -27.22 -63.04
C ARG A 187 27.90 -27.71 -63.88
N GLN A 188 29.09 -27.83 -63.29
CA GLN A 188 30.26 -28.38 -64.00
C GLN A 188 30.03 -29.84 -64.41
N THR A 189 29.44 -30.68 -63.55
CA THR A 189 29.12 -32.06 -63.90
C THR A 189 28.02 -32.16 -64.95
N GLU A 190 26.99 -31.31 -64.90
CA GLU A 190 25.95 -31.25 -65.93
C GLU A 190 26.54 -30.83 -67.28
N GLU A 191 27.45 -29.87 -67.30
CA GLU A 191 28.10 -29.41 -68.52
C GLU A 191 29.08 -30.45 -69.09
N GLN A 192 29.78 -31.20 -68.22
CA GLN A 192 30.58 -32.36 -68.61
C GLN A 192 29.70 -33.46 -69.21
N LEU A 193 28.59 -33.83 -68.55
CA LEU A 193 27.64 -34.82 -69.05
C LEU A 193 27.02 -34.37 -70.38
N LYS A 194 26.68 -33.09 -70.55
CA LYS A 194 26.22 -32.56 -71.84
C LYS A 194 27.26 -32.71 -72.95
N LYS A 195 28.54 -32.47 -72.66
CA LYS A 195 29.63 -32.68 -73.62
C LYS A 195 29.80 -34.16 -73.96
N GLU A 196 29.77 -35.05 -72.98
CA GLU A 196 29.85 -36.49 -73.18
C GLU A 196 28.65 -37.02 -74.00
N ILE A 197 27.43 -36.55 -73.73
CA ILE A 197 26.23 -36.87 -74.51
C ILE A 197 26.35 -36.35 -75.94
N ALA A 198 26.84 -35.13 -76.14
CA ALA A 198 27.06 -34.57 -77.47
C ALA A 198 28.15 -35.32 -78.26
N GLU A 199 29.24 -35.72 -77.61
CA GLU A 199 30.28 -36.56 -78.21
C GLU A 199 29.76 -37.96 -78.54
N ALA A 200 28.98 -38.58 -77.65
CA ALA A 200 28.33 -39.85 -77.88
C ALA A 200 27.33 -39.79 -79.04
N ALA A 201 26.53 -38.72 -79.13
CA ALA A 201 25.61 -38.47 -80.23
C ALA A 201 26.36 -38.32 -81.56
N LYS A 202 27.46 -37.54 -81.58
CA LYS A 202 28.31 -37.38 -82.77
C LYS A 202 28.97 -38.69 -83.19
N GLN A 203 29.40 -39.53 -82.23
CA GLN A 203 29.91 -40.88 -82.52
C GLN A 203 28.82 -41.81 -83.05
N ALA A 204 27.60 -41.73 -82.53
CA ALA A 204 26.46 -42.50 -83.01
C ALA A 204 26.08 -42.11 -84.44
N GLU A 205 26.03 -40.80 -84.74
CA GLU A 205 25.75 -40.27 -86.07
C GLU A 205 26.84 -40.64 -87.09
N ALA A 206 28.12 -40.62 -86.67
CA ALA A 206 29.22 -41.11 -87.49
C ALA A 206 29.10 -42.61 -87.79
N LYS A 207 28.74 -43.44 -86.79
CA LYS A 207 28.48 -44.88 -86.98
C LYS A 207 27.27 -45.12 -87.89
N LEU A 208 26.22 -44.32 -87.77
CA LEU A 208 25.02 -44.42 -88.60
C LEU A 208 25.36 -44.11 -90.06
N SER A 209 26.04 -42.99 -90.35
CA SER A 209 26.44 -42.66 -91.72
C SER A 209 27.45 -43.65 -92.31
N ALA A 210 28.32 -44.25 -91.49
CA ALA A 210 29.22 -45.31 -91.93
C ALA A 210 28.47 -46.60 -92.27
N ALA A 211 27.45 -46.95 -91.48
CA ALA A 211 26.57 -48.09 -91.75
C ALA A 211 25.73 -47.85 -93.01
N GLU A 212 25.21 -46.64 -93.21
CA GLU A 212 24.49 -46.24 -94.42
C GLU A 212 25.36 -46.32 -95.67
N LYS A 213 26.61 -45.82 -95.61
CA LYS A 213 27.56 -45.96 -96.73
C LYS A 213 27.90 -47.42 -97.02
N ALA A 214 28.12 -48.23 -96.00
CA ALA A 214 28.36 -49.67 -96.17
C ALA A 214 27.13 -50.38 -96.77
N HIS A 215 25.92 -49.98 -96.39
CA HIS A 215 24.68 -50.49 -96.99
C HIS A 215 24.55 -50.05 -98.46
N GLN A 216 24.85 -48.80 -98.79
CA GLN A 216 24.84 -48.31 -100.17
C GLN A 216 25.89 -49.02 -101.04
N GLU A 217 27.08 -49.29 -100.51
CA GLU A 217 28.10 -50.09 -101.21
C GLU A 217 27.65 -51.53 -101.42
N ARG A 218 27.03 -52.17 -100.42
CA ARG A 218 26.43 -53.51 -100.58
C ARG A 218 25.36 -53.52 -101.67
N ASN A 219 24.41 -52.58 -101.64
CA ASN A 219 23.36 -52.47 -102.65
C ASN A 219 23.95 -52.25 -104.05
N ARG A 220 25.00 -51.42 -104.16
CA ARG A 220 25.71 -51.22 -105.42
C ARG A 220 26.39 -52.51 -105.91
N THR A 221 27.04 -53.25 -105.01
CA THR A 221 27.67 -54.54 -105.37
C THR A 221 26.63 -55.60 -105.76
N GLU A 222 25.47 -55.62 -105.13
CA GLU A 222 24.36 -56.51 -105.51
C GLU A 222 23.76 -56.10 -106.86
N LEU A 223 23.58 -54.80 -107.12
CA LEU A 223 23.15 -54.30 -108.42
C LEU A 223 24.15 -54.62 -109.53
N ASP A 224 25.46 -54.52 -109.27
CA ASP A 224 26.51 -54.88 -110.22
C ASP A 224 26.55 -56.40 -110.46
N LYS A 225 26.34 -57.22 -109.42
CA LYS A 225 26.17 -58.68 -109.57
C LYS A 225 24.94 -59.02 -110.41
N LEU A 226 23.79 -58.42 -110.11
CA LEU A 226 22.55 -58.61 -110.87
C LEU A 226 22.70 -58.16 -112.33
N ARG A 227 23.36 -57.03 -112.58
CA ARG A 227 23.69 -56.58 -113.94
C ARG A 227 24.59 -57.56 -114.66
N SER A 228 25.62 -58.09 -114.00
CA SER A 228 26.52 -59.08 -114.60
C SER A 228 25.80 -60.41 -114.90
N ALA A 229 24.91 -60.86 -114.01
CA ALA A 229 24.09 -62.06 -114.20
C ALA A 229 23.09 -61.86 -115.34
N LEU A 230 22.44 -60.69 -115.42
CA LEU A 230 21.54 -60.34 -116.52
C LEU A 230 22.30 -60.23 -117.85
N GLN A 231 23.50 -59.65 -117.84
CA GLN A 231 24.37 -59.59 -119.03
C GLN A 231 24.83 -60.99 -119.45
N GLN A 232 25.07 -61.89 -118.50
CA GLN A 232 25.38 -63.29 -118.76
C GLN A 232 24.17 -64.03 -119.34
N GLU A 233 22.97 -63.88 -118.75
CA GLU A 233 21.71 -64.39 -119.33
C GLU A 233 21.46 -63.84 -120.73
N HIS A 234 21.65 -62.54 -120.94
CA HIS A 234 21.50 -61.94 -122.27
C HIS A 234 22.53 -62.50 -123.25
N SER A 235 23.79 -62.71 -122.83
CA SER A 235 24.80 -63.34 -123.68
C SER A 235 24.48 -64.81 -123.98
N GLN A 236 23.91 -65.54 -123.02
CA GLN A 236 23.43 -66.91 -123.18
C GLN A 236 22.25 -66.95 -124.15
N LYS A 237 21.24 -66.09 -123.96
CA LYS A 237 20.11 -65.95 -124.89
C LYS A 237 20.57 -65.52 -126.28
N ILE A 238 21.52 -64.59 -126.42
CA ILE A 238 22.10 -64.20 -127.71
C ILE A 238 22.84 -65.40 -128.34
N SER A 239 23.57 -66.19 -127.56
CA SER A 239 24.24 -67.40 -128.06
C SER A 239 23.25 -68.50 -128.46
N GLU A 240 22.17 -68.70 -127.70
CA GLU A 240 21.07 -69.61 -128.05
C GLU A 240 20.32 -69.14 -129.30
N TRP A 241 20.12 -67.83 -129.45
CA TRP A 241 19.56 -67.23 -130.65
C TRP A 241 20.53 -67.33 -131.83
N GLN A 242 21.84 -67.16 -131.64
CA GLN A 242 22.84 -67.35 -132.68
C GLN A 242 22.95 -68.82 -133.11
N ILE A 243 22.85 -69.77 -132.18
CA ILE A 243 22.80 -71.22 -132.46
C ILE A 243 21.48 -71.60 -133.16
N LYS A 244 20.35 -71.00 -132.76
CA LYS A 244 19.07 -71.15 -133.48
C LYS A 244 19.12 -70.54 -134.87
N CYS A 245 19.72 -69.36 -135.05
CA CYS A 245 19.85 -68.70 -136.33
C CYS A 245 20.86 -69.41 -137.25
N SER A 246 21.97 -69.95 -136.72
CA SER A 246 22.91 -70.77 -137.50
C SER A 246 22.32 -72.14 -137.83
N GLY A 247 21.59 -72.76 -136.90
CA GLY A 247 20.86 -74.01 -137.13
C GLY A 247 19.75 -73.87 -138.18
N LEU A 248 19.01 -72.76 -138.18
CA LEU A 248 18.03 -72.43 -139.23
C LEU A 248 18.70 -72.10 -140.57
N ASN A 249 19.89 -71.48 -140.58
CA ASN A 249 20.62 -71.20 -141.81
C ASN A 249 21.25 -72.46 -142.43
N GLU A 250 21.77 -73.36 -141.59
CA GLU A 250 22.34 -74.65 -141.99
C GLU A 250 21.24 -75.63 -142.42
N GLN A 251 20.06 -75.57 -141.80
CA GLN A 251 18.84 -76.22 -142.27
C GLN A 251 18.33 -75.63 -143.60
N LEU A 252 18.33 -74.31 -143.78
CA LEU A 252 17.96 -73.67 -145.07
C LEU A 252 18.95 -73.98 -146.22
N GLU A 253 20.23 -74.19 -145.92
CA GLU A 253 21.26 -74.52 -146.92
C GLU A 253 21.24 -76.02 -147.29
N GLN A 254 20.88 -76.89 -146.33
CA GLN A 254 20.57 -78.31 -146.57
C GLN A 254 19.23 -78.47 -147.32
N GLU A 255 18.21 -77.67 -146.99
CA GLU A 255 16.92 -77.61 -147.69
C GLU A 255 17.05 -77.00 -149.10
N ARG A 256 17.95 -76.04 -149.36
CA ARG A 256 18.25 -75.56 -150.72
C ARG A 256 18.91 -76.62 -151.60
N LYS A 257 19.86 -77.39 -151.05
CA LYS A 257 20.50 -78.52 -151.75
C LYS A 257 19.55 -79.70 -151.96
N GLN A 258 18.60 -79.91 -151.05
CA GLN A 258 17.56 -80.92 -151.19
C GLN A 258 16.38 -80.46 -152.06
N ALA A 259 16.10 -79.15 -152.16
CA ALA A 259 15.10 -78.58 -153.07
C ALA A 259 15.57 -78.51 -154.53
N GLU A 260 16.88 -78.43 -154.78
CA GLU A 260 17.46 -78.62 -156.13
C GLU A 260 17.36 -80.09 -156.60
N LEU A 261 17.29 -81.04 -155.66
CA LEU A 261 17.05 -82.46 -155.93
C LEU A 261 15.55 -82.83 -155.93
N ALA A 262 14.70 -82.15 -155.14
CA ALA A 262 13.25 -82.41 -155.02
C ALA A 262 12.35 -81.62 -156.00
N LEU A 263 12.88 -80.65 -156.74
CA LEU A 263 12.26 -80.21 -158.01
C LEU A 263 12.43 -81.26 -159.12
N ASN A 264 13.39 -82.18 -158.95
CA ASN A 264 13.56 -83.31 -159.86
C ASN A 264 12.82 -84.57 -159.40
N GLU A 265 12.34 -84.65 -158.15
CA GLU A 265 11.58 -85.81 -157.66
C GLU A 265 10.49 -85.44 -156.64
N GLN A 266 9.24 -85.45 -157.10
CA GLN A 266 8.05 -85.99 -156.40
C GLN A 266 7.58 -85.30 -155.09
N LYS A 267 6.52 -84.47 -155.16
CA LYS A 267 5.11 -84.91 -155.00
C LYS A 267 4.77 -85.60 -153.66
N LEU A 268 4.85 -84.93 -152.51
CA LEU A 268 3.85 -85.07 -151.45
C LEU A 268 4.16 -84.12 -150.27
N GLN A 269 3.42 -83.01 -150.17
CA GLN A 269 2.48 -82.78 -149.05
C GLN A 269 3.23 -82.49 -147.73
N HIS A 270 3.43 -81.24 -147.28
CA HIS A 270 2.50 -80.13 -147.10
C HIS A 270 1.18 -80.54 -146.42
N GLU A 271 0.87 -79.85 -145.31
CA GLU A 271 -0.24 -80.06 -144.36
C GLU A 271 0.22 -80.96 -143.19
N GLU A 272 0.33 -80.50 -141.95
CA GLU A 272 -0.60 -79.63 -141.22
C GLU A 272 0.15 -78.74 -140.24
N ALA A 273 0.19 -77.46 -140.56
CA ALA A 273 0.08 -76.44 -139.55
C ALA A 273 -1.35 -76.43 -138.99
N GLN A 274 -1.51 -75.82 -137.82
CA GLN A 274 -2.76 -75.24 -137.30
C GLN A 274 -3.80 -76.19 -136.69
N LYS A 275 -3.67 -76.33 -135.37
CA LYS A 275 -4.70 -76.02 -134.34
C LYS A 275 -4.01 -76.26 -132.99
N ARG A 276 -3.21 -75.35 -132.43
CA ARG A 276 -3.58 -74.07 -131.81
C ARG A 276 -4.88 -74.13 -130.99
N ALA A 277 -4.74 -73.58 -129.79
CA ALA A 277 -5.74 -72.83 -129.04
C ALA A 277 -6.77 -73.64 -128.26
N GLU A 278 -6.48 -73.76 -126.96
CA GLU A 278 -7.40 -73.71 -125.81
C GLU A 278 -6.46 -73.64 -124.57
N GLU A 279 -5.88 -72.49 -124.23
CA GLU A 279 -6.48 -71.38 -123.47
C GLU A 279 -6.79 -71.70 -121.99
N ALA A 280 -6.33 -70.78 -121.14
CA ALA A 280 -7.15 -70.22 -120.06
C ALA A 280 -7.39 -71.02 -118.77
N ALA A 281 -6.33 -71.36 -118.03
CA ALA A 281 -6.51 -71.92 -116.67
C ALA A 281 -5.59 -71.37 -115.54
N LEU A 282 -4.82 -70.28 -115.71
CA LEU A 282 -3.89 -69.82 -114.65
C LEU A 282 -3.90 -68.30 -114.37
N GLU A 283 -5.05 -67.65 -114.53
CA GLU A 283 -5.25 -66.22 -114.20
C GLU A 283 -6.00 -65.98 -112.86
N GLN A 284 -6.24 -67.00 -112.03
CA GLN A 284 -7.02 -66.87 -110.77
C GLN A 284 -6.22 -67.05 -109.46
N GLU A 285 -4.90 -67.24 -109.48
CA GLU A 285 -4.14 -67.55 -108.24
C GLU A 285 -3.33 -66.39 -107.64
N ILE A 286 -3.12 -65.27 -108.34
CA ILE A 286 -2.21 -64.19 -107.86
C ILE A 286 -2.95 -62.99 -107.20
N ARG A 287 -4.28 -62.90 -107.33
CA ARG A 287 -5.08 -61.81 -106.73
C ARG A 287 -5.30 -61.90 -105.21
N MET A 288 -4.83 -62.97 -104.57
CA MET A 288 -4.94 -63.18 -103.12
C MET A 288 -3.68 -62.77 -102.33
N GLU A 289 -2.51 -62.56 -102.97
CA GLU A 289 -1.29 -62.09 -102.28
C GLU A 289 -1.17 -60.55 -102.24
N GLU A 290 -1.77 -59.83 -103.20
CA GLU A 290 -1.76 -58.36 -103.25
C GLU A 290 -2.65 -57.67 -102.19
N LEU A 291 -3.58 -58.40 -101.54
CA LEU A 291 -4.45 -57.87 -100.47
C LEU A 291 -3.90 -58.09 -99.05
N GLN A 292 -2.77 -58.79 -98.89
CA GLN A 292 -2.11 -59.01 -97.59
C GLN A 292 -1.05 -57.97 -97.23
N GLU A 293 -0.50 -57.24 -98.20
CA GLU A 293 0.56 -56.23 -97.97
C GLU A 293 0.01 -54.82 -97.65
N GLN A 294 -1.24 -54.53 -98.00
CA GLN A 294 -1.90 -53.25 -97.70
C GLN A 294 -2.38 -53.12 -96.23
N LEU A 295 -2.32 -54.20 -95.45
CA LEU A 295 -2.64 -54.22 -94.02
C LEU A 295 -1.46 -53.82 -93.12
N GLU A 296 -0.21 -53.86 -93.61
CA GLU A 296 0.98 -53.42 -92.86
C GLU A 296 1.20 -51.89 -92.91
N GLN A 297 0.72 -51.20 -93.96
CA GLN A 297 0.79 -49.73 -94.05
C GLN A 297 -0.15 -49.00 -93.09
N VAL A 298 -1.24 -49.63 -92.63
CA VAL A 298 -2.14 -49.05 -91.61
C VAL A 298 -1.58 -49.20 -90.19
N GLN A 299 -0.59 -50.07 -89.96
CA GLN A 299 0.02 -50.26 -88.64
C GLN A 299 1.04 -49.16 -88.28
N ALA A 300 1.72 -48.55 -89.26
CA ALA A 300 2.67 -47.46 -89.04
C ALA A 300 2.01 -46.11 -88.64
N GLY A 301 0.82 -45.80 -89.18
CA GLY A 301 0.05 -44.61 -88.79
C GLY A 301 -0.49 -44.66 -87.35
N SER A 302 -0.65 -45.86 -86.78
CA SER A 302 -1.03 -46.05 -85.36
C SER A 302 0.12 -45.76 -84.38
N ALA A 303 1.38 -45.86 -84.83
CA ALA A 303 2.56 -45.60 -84.01
C ALA A 303 2.82 -44.08 -83.80
N GLU A 304 2.56 -43.25 -84.82
CA GLU A 304 2.67 -41.79 -84.70
C GLU A 304 1.52 -41.19 -83.85
N LEU A 305 0.28 -41.66 -84.04
CA LEU A 305 -0.87 -41.27 -83.21
C LEU A 305 -0.71 -41.72 -81.76
N SER A 306 -0.09 -42.88 -81.48
CA SER A 306 0.20 -43.33 -80.11
C SER A 306 1.35 -42.55 -79.45
N SER A 307 2.30 -42.02 -80.21
CA SER A 307 3.36 -41.13 -79.67
C SER A 307 2.79 -39.75 -79.26
N ARG A 308 1.92 -39.15 -80.07
CA ARG A 308 1.25 -37.87 -79.74
C ARG A 308 0.21 -38.02 -78.63
N LEU A 309 -0.49 -39.17 -78.57
CA LEU A 309 -1.37 -39.49 -77.46
C LEU A 309 -0.58 -39.68 -76.15
N LYS A 310 0.63 -40.25 -76.21
CA LYS A 310 1.56 -40.33 -75.06
C LYS A 310 2.06 -38.97 -74.60
N GLU A 311 2.47 -38.08 -75.51
CA GLU A 311 2.90 -36.72 -75.14
C GLU A 311 1.74 -35.90 -74.54
N ALA A 312 0.52 -36.03 -75.08
CA ALA A 312 -0.67 -35.39 -74.52
C ALA A 312 -1.08 -36.00 -73.16
N GLN A 313 -0.88 -37.31 -72.96
CA GLN A 313 -1.09 -37.99 -71.68
C GLN A 313 -0.02 -37.59 -70.64
N GLU A 314 1.24 -37.39 -71.04
CA GLU A 314 2.31 -36.89 -70.16
C GLU A 314 2.06 -35.43 -69.74
N GLN A 315 1.54 -34.60 -70.64
CA GLN A 315 1.13 -33.22 -70.30
C GLN A 315 -0.11 -33.17 -69.40
N ALA A 316 -1.09 -34.05 -69.63
CA ALA A 316 -2.25 -34.19 -68.74
C ALA A 316 -1.84 -34.71 -67.34
N ALA A 317 -0.93 -35.69 -67.29
CA ALA A 317 -0.38 -36.21 -66.03
C ALA A 317 0.42 -35.14 -65.26
N ALA A 318 1.17 -34.27 -65.97
CA ALA A 318 1.89 -33.16 -65.33
C ALA A 318 0.94 -32.10 -64.74
N LEU A 319 -0.19 -31.82 -65.41
CA LEU A 319 -1.21 -30.90 -64.89
C LEU A 319 -2.02 -31.51 -63.74
N GLU A 320 -2.33 -32.80 -63.79
CA GLU A 320 -2.94 -33.53 -62.66
C GLU A 320 -1.99 -33.59 -61.46
N GLN A 321 -0.69 -33.73 -61.69
CA GLN A 321 0.32 -33.71 -60.63
C GLN A 321 0.40 -32.32 -59.98
N GLN A 322 0.39 -31.24 -60.77
CA GLN A 322 0.33 -29.87 -60.25
C GLN A 322 -0.97 -29.56 -59.51
N GLN A 323 -2.12 -30.06 -59.99
CA GLN A 323 -3.39 -29.93 -59.26
C GLN A 323 -3.36 -30.70 -57.94
N SER A 324 -2.76 -31.90 -57.91
CA SER A 324 -2.61 -32.68 -56.68
C SER A 324 -1.67 -32.02 -55.66
N GLU A 325 -0.62 -31.33 -56.13
CA GLU A 325 0.31 -30.59 -55.28
C GLU A 325 -0.38 -29.35 -54.68
N LEU A 326 -1.16 -28.60 -55.47
CA LEU A 326 -1.95 -27.46 -54.99
C LEU A 326 -3.08 -27.87 -54.03
N GLU A 327 -3.76 -28.99 -54.30
CA GLU A 327 -4.77 -29.55 -53.40
C GLU A 327 -4.15 -30.04 -52.08
N ALA A 328 -2.95 -30.64 -52.14
CA ALA A 328 -2.20 -31.03 -50.95
C ALA A 328 -1.72 -29.83 -50.13
N GLU A 329 -1.27 -28.74 -50.78
CA GLU A 329 -0.90 -27.50 -50.09
C GLU A 329 -2.13 -26.82 -49.45
N LEU A 330 -3.28 -26.81 -50.14
CA LEU A 330 -4.52 -26.26 -49.61
C LEU A 330 -5.03 -27.09 -48.41
N GLN A 331 -4.98 -28.42 -48.49
CA GLN A 331 -5.32 -29.31 -47.38
C GLN A 331 -4.36 -29.14 -46.20
N ALA A 332 -3.05 -28.97 -46.44
CA ALA A 332 -2.08 -28.72 -45.39
C ALA A 332 -2.35 -27.37 -44.68
N GLN A 333 -2.73 -26.33 -45.43
CA GLN A 333 -3.11 -25.05 -44.83
C GLN A 333 -4.42 -25.13 -44.03
N GLN A 334 -5.42 -25.89 -44.52
CA GLN A 334 -6.67 -26.12 -43.79
C GLN A 334 -6.43 -26.94 -42.51
N GLN A 335 -5.60 -27.98 -42.56
CA GLN A 335 -5.20 -28.75 -41.40
C GLN A 335 -4.45 -27.88 -40.38
N ALA A 336 -3.48 -27.09 -40.82
CA ALA A 336 -2.77 -26.15 -39.94
C ALA A 336 -3.69 -25.09 -39.31
N ALA A 337 -4.73 -24.64 -40.02
CA ALA A 337 -5.73 -23.73 -39.47
C ALA A 337 -6.59 -24.44 -38.40
N THR A 338 -7.04 -25.67 -38.66
CA THR A 338 -7.81 -26.44 -37.66
C THR A 338 -6.99 -26.81 -36.43
N GLU A 339 -5.70 -27.12 -36.58
CA GLU A 339 -4.79 -27.38 -35.46
C GLU A 339 -4.57 -26.13 -34.61
N ARG A 340 -4.50 -24.93 -35.23
CA ARG A 340 -4.42 -23.66 -34.50
C ARG A 340 -5.71 -23.36 -33.73
N GLU A 341 -6.87 -23.56 -34.34
CA GLU A 341 -8.15 -23.40 -33.64
C GLU A 341 -8.29 -24.38 -32.48
N GLN A 342 -7.88 -25.64 -32.65
CA GLN A 342 -7.85 -26.63 -31.58
C GLN A 342 -6.88 -26.25 -30.46
N ALA A 343 -5.68 -25.77 -30.80
CA ALA A 343 -4.71 -25.27 -29.82
C ALA A 343 -5.24 -24.07 -29.04
N ASP A 344 -5.93 -23.14 -29.70
CA ASP A 344 -6.57 -21.99 -29.05
C ASP A 344 -7.74 -22.41 -28.14
N THR A 345 -8.53 -23.42 -28.52
CA THR A 345 -9.58 -23.97 -27.65
C THR A 345 -9.01 -24.66 -26.42
N LEU A 346 -7.96 -25.48 -26.58
CA LEU A 346 -7.26 -26.14 -25.47
C LEU A 346 -6.63 -25.10 -24.53
N ALA A 347 -6.01 -24.05 -25.07
CA ALA A 347 -5.44 -22.98 -24.26
C ALA A 347 -6.52 -22.21 -23.49
N ARG A 348 -7.71 -22.00 -24.07
CA ARG A 348 -8.85 -21.38 -23.37
C ARG A 348 -9.39 -22.28 -22.25
N GLU A 349 -9.51 -23.59 -22.50
CA GLU A 349 -9.93 -24.57 -21.49
C GLU A 349 -8.90 -24.68 -20.35
N GLU A 350 -7.61 -24.66 -20.64
CA GLU A 350 -6.55 -24.63 -19.64
C GLU A 350 -6.57 -23.34 -18.81
N LEU A 351 -6.78 -22.18 -19.44
CA LEU A 351 -6.91 -20.90 -18.74
C LEU A 351 -8.16 -20.88 -17.85
N GLN A 352 -9.27 -21.42 -18.32
CA GLN A 352 -10.51 -21.51 -17.55
C GLN A 352 -10.36 -22.48 -16.37
N SER A 353 -9.71 -23.63 -16.57
CA SER A 353 -9.40 -24.56 -15.48
C SER A 353 -8.47 -23.94 -14.44
N ARG A 354 -7.46 -23.18 -14.85
CA ARG A 354 -6.58 -22.43 -13.92
C ARG A 354 -7.34 -21.34 -13.17
N TYR A 355 -8.26 -20.64 -13.83
CA TYR A 355 -9.11 -19.64 -13.19
C TYR A 355 -10.00 -20.28 -12.12
N ASP A 356 -10.63 -21.41 -12.43
CA ASP A 356 -11.48 -22.15 -11.49
C ASP A 356 -10.66 -22.68 -10.30
N GLN A 357 -9.44 -23.18 -10.54
CA GLN A 357 -8.51 -23.59 -9.48
C GLN A 357 -8.13 -22.42 -8.57
N LEU A 358 -7.77 -21.27 -9.12
CA LEU A 358 -7.45 -20.07 -8.34
C LEU A 358 -8.66 -19.56 -7.54
N LEU A 359 -9.86 -19.68 -8.10
CA LEU A 359 -11.11 -19.32 -7.41
C LEU A 359 -11.37 -20.25 -6.22
N ASP A 360 -11.12 -21.55 -6.37
CA ASP A 360 -11.26 -22.52 -5.28
C ASP A 360 -10.17 -22.38 -4.22
N GLU A 361 -8.93 -22.07 -4.60
CA GLU A 361 -7.84 -21.71 -3.68
C GLU A 361 -8.16 -20.42 -2.89
N ALA A 362 -8.73 -19.41 -3.55
CA ALA A 362 -9.19 -18.18 -2.89
C ALA A 362 -10.31 -18.46 -1.88
N LYS A 363 -11.28 -19.33 -2.21
CA LYS A 363 -12.32 -19.75 -1.27
C LYS A 363 -11.75 -20.56 -0.10
N ALA A 364 -10.79 -21.45 -0.36
CA ALA A 364 -10.15 -22.26 0.67
C ALA A 364 -9.35 -21.39 1.65
N THR A 365 -8.58 -20.42 1.14
CA THR A 365 -7.84 -19.45 1.97
C THR A 365 -8.79 -18.54 2.76
N GLN A 366 -9.90 -18.10 2.18
CA GLN A 366 -10.93 -17.35 2.89
C GLN A 366 -11.56 -18.16 4.04
N GLN A 367 -11.84 -19.46 3.81
CA GLN A 367 -12.34 -20.34 4.88
C GLN A 367 -11.31 -20.60 5.98
N GLN A 368 -10.02 -20.68 5.64
CA GLN A 368 -8.94 -20.79 6.63
C GLN A 368 -8.81 -19.51 7.45
N ALA A 369 -8.89 -18.33 6.82
CA ALA A 369 -8.91 -17.04 7.51
C ALA A 369 -10.10 -16.94 8.49
N ALA A 370 -11.30 -17.33 8.06
CA ALA A 370 -12.48 -17.35 8.93
C ALA A 370 -12.32 -18.28 10.15
N LYS A 371 -11.69 -19.45 9.97
CA LYS A 371 -11.38 -20.36 11.08
C LYS A 371 -10.37 -19.74 12.06
N LEU A 372 -9.32 -19.08 11.55
CA LEU A 372 -8.33 -18.39 12.37
C LEU A 372 -8.96 -17.22 13.14
N GLU A 373 -9.89 -16.48 12.55
CA GLU A 373 -10.66 -15.43 13.24
C GLU A 373 -11.53 -16.01 14.37
N GLU A 374 -12.19 -17.15 14.14
CA GLU A 374 -12.93 -17.83 15.20
C GLU A 374 -12.02 -18.33 16.33
N GLU A 375 -10.85 -18.87 16.01
CA GLU A 375 -9.85 -19.28 17.00
C GLU A 375 -9.31 -18.08 17.80
N GLN A 376 -9.02 -16.95 17.13
CA GLN A 376 -8.63 -15.71 17.81
C GLN A 376 -9.73 -15.21 18.75
N ARG A 377 -11.00 -15.23 18.33
CA ARG A 377 -12.13 -14.87 19.20
C ARG A 377 -12.26 -15.82 20.40
N ARG A 378 -12.03 -17.12 20.21
CA ARG A 378 -12.01 -18.10 21.31
C ARG A 378 -10.85 -17.82 22.27
N MET A 379 -9.66 -17.52 21.77
CA MET A 379 -8.49 -17.17 22.58
C MET A 379 -8.70 -15.86 23.36
N GLN A 380 -9.28 -14.83 22.74
CA GLN A 380 -9.65 -13.59 23.42
C GLN A 380 -10.64 -13.85 24.57
N LYS A 381 -11.67 -14.68 24.33
CA LYS A 381 -12.62 -15.06 25.38
C LYS A 381 -11.97 -15.84 26.52
N LEU A 382 -11.03 -16.74 26.23
CA LEU A 382 -10.26 -17.46 27.24
C LEU A 382 -9.34 -16.51 28.04
N LEU A 383 -8.71 -15.54 27.39
CA LEU A 383 -7.91 -14.51 28.05
C LEU A 383 -8.78 -13.63 28.96
N GLU A 384 -9.96 -13.24 28.51
CA GLU A 384 -10.90 -12.47 29.32
C GLU A 384 -11.37 -13.27 30.55
N GLN A 385 -11.65 -14.57 30.39
CA GLN A 385 -11.94 -15.48 31.50
C GLN A 385 -10.74 -15.66 32.45
N ALA A 386 -9.52 -15.72 31.92
CA ALA A 386 -8.29 -15.76 32.71
C ALA A 386 -8.06 -14.46 33.49
N HIS A 387 -8.35 -13.30 32.89
CA HIS A 387 -8.28 -12.01 33.58
C HIS A 387 -9.32 -11.89 34.69
N VAL A 388 -10.56 -12.33 34.45
CA VAL A 388 -11.61 -12.33 35.47
C VAL A 388 -11.26 -13.27 36.62
N SER A 389 -10.75 -14.47 36.34
CA SER A 389 -10.31 -15.41 37.39
C SER A 389 -9.07 -14.91 38.15
N SER A 390 -8.10 -14.30 37.46
CA SER A 390 -6.96 -13.65 38.11
C SER A 390 -7.38 -12.49 39.02
N ARG A 391 -8.36 -11.66 38.61
CA ARG A 391 -8.90 -10.59 39.47
C ARG A 391 -9.63 -11.17 40.69
N LYS A 392 -10.38 -12.26 40.53
CA LYS A 392 -10.99 -12.98 41.65
C LYS A 392 -9.94 -13.51 42.62
N LEU A 393 -8.91 -14.18 42.12
CA LEU A 393 -7.79 -14.67 42.94
C LEU A 393 -7.05 -13.54 43.64
N GLN A 394 -6.84 -12.39 42.98
CA GLN A 394 -6.27 -11.20 43.63
C GLN A 394 -7.17 -10.68 44.76
N SER A 395 -8.50 -10.67 44.58
CA SER A 395 -9.43 -10.28 45.64
C SER A 395 -9.46 -11.27 46.80
N GLU A 396 -9.38 -12.58 46.52
CA GLU A 396 -9.29 -13.62 47.54
C GLU A 396 -7.95 -13.57 48.28
N LEU A 397 -6.85 -13.30 47.59
CA LEU A 397 -5.54 -13.07 48.23
C LEU A 397 -5.56 -11.81 49.11
N ALA A 398 -6.26 -10.76 48.69
CA ALA A 398 -6.40 -9.55 49.51
C ALA A 398 -7.21 -9.82 50.79
N THR A 399 -8.34 -10.54 50.71
CA THR A 399 -9.12 -10.92 51.89
C THR A 399 -8.36 -11.88 52.79
N LEU A 400 -7.61 -12.84 52.22
CA LEU A 400 -6.74 -13.72 52.98
C LEU A 400 -5.60 -12.95 53.66
N ALA A 401 -5.00 -11.95 53.01
CA ALA A 401 -3.98 -11.10 53.60
C ALA A 401 -4.53 -10.22 54.74
N GLU A 402 -5.77 -9.72 54.62
CA GLU A 402 -6.47 -9.06 55.74
C GLU A 402 -6.72 -10.01 56.90
N SER A 403 -7.11 -11.25 56.60
CA SER A 403 -7.27 -12.29 57.63
C SER A 403 -5.92 -12.67 58.26
N GLU A 404 -4.83 -12.75 57.50
CA GLU A 404 -3.50 -13.00 58.05
C GLU A 404 -3.05 -11.86 58.98
N LYS A 405 -3.36 -10.61 58.64
CA LYS A 405 -3.11 -9.46 59.52
C LYS A 405 -3.94 -9.55 60.81
N SER A 406 -5.19 -10.00 60.75
CA SER A 406 -6.01 -10.18 61.96
C SER A 406 -5.52 -11.34 62.82
N TRP A 407 -5.10 -12.45 62.21
CA TRP A 407 -4.47 -13.57 62.93
C TRP A 407 -3.12 -13.19 63.54
N LYS A 408 -2.30 -12.37 62.86
CA LYS A 408 -1.04 -11.85 63.41
C LYS A 408 -1.28 -10.95 64.63
N LYS A 409 -2.24 -10.03 64.56
CA LYS A 409 -2.63 -9.22 65.73
C LYS A 409 -3.10 -10.08 66.89
N LEU A 410 -3.94 -11.09 66.62
CA LEU A 410 -4.38 -12.01 67.66
C LEU A 410 -3.23 -12.84 68.23
N ALA A 411 -2.25 -13.23 67.40
CA ALA A 411 -1.06 -13.94 67.86
C ALA A 411 -0.16 -13.05 68.73
N GLU A 412 0.02 -11.78 68.37
CA GLU A 412 0.74 -10.79 69.19
C GLU A 412 0.04 -10.56 70.54
N GLU A 413 -1.29 -10.45 70.57
CA GLU A 413 -2.08 -10.36 71.82
C GLU A 413 -1.92 -11.62 72.68
N ARG A 414 -1.93 -12.82 72.06
CA ARG A 414 -1.73 -14.09 72.77
C ARG A 414 -0.30 -14.24 73.27
N GLN A 415 0.68 -13.72 72.53
CA GLN A 415 2.08 -13.72 72.94
C GLN A 415 2.30 -12.78 74.12
N LEU A 416 1.74 -11.56 74.11
CA LEU A 416 1.77 -10.67 75.26
C LEU A 416 1.12 -11.30 76.50
N ALA A 417 -0.01 -11.98 76.35
CA ALA A 417 -0.64 -12.72 77.45
C ALA A 417 0.22 -13.91 77.93
N ALA A 418 0.96 -14.56 77.04
CA ALA A 418 1.91 -15.60 77.41
C ALA A 418 3.12 -15.02 78.15
N ASP A 419 3.65 -13.88 77.72
CA ASP A 419 4.75 -13.16 78.37
C ASP A 419 4.34 -12.70 79.78
N GLU A 420 3.11 -12.21 79.96
CA GLU A 420 2.54 -11.89 81.29
C GLU A 420 2.43 -13.14 82.19
N LEU A 421 1.98 -14.28 81.63
CA LEU A 421 1.92 -15.54 82.35
C LEU A 421 3.32 -16.06 82.71
N GLU A 422 4.30 -15.93 81.81
CA GLU A 422 5.69 -16.29 82.07
C GLU A 422 6.28 -15.42 83.19
N LEU A 423 5.98 -14.12 83.21
CA LEU A 423 6.36 -13.23 84.30
C LEU A 423 5.78 -13.70 85.63
N SER A 424 4.48 -14.04 85.65
CA SER A 424 3.81 -14.57 86.85
C SER A 424 4.37 -15.91 87.31
N LEU A 425 4.79 -16.77 86.37
CA LEU A 425 5.47 -18.04 86.65
C LEU A 425 6.88 -17.80 87.20
N LEU A 426 7.56 -16.76 86.74
CA LEU A 426 8.89 -16.37 87.23
C LEU A 426 8.78 -15.86 88.67
N GLU A 427 7.80 -15.01 88.96
CA GLU A 427 7.48 -14.58 90.34
C GLU A 427 7.14 -15.78 91.24
N ALA A 428 6.36 -16.75 90.75
CA ALA A 428 6.06 -17.97 91.49
C ALA A 428 7.29 -18.88 91.68
N ARG A 429 8.22 -18.91 90.71
CA ARG A 429 9.50 -19.64 90.83
C ARG A 429 10.43 -18.98 91.84
N GLU A 430 10.52 -17.66 91.87
CA GLU A 430 11.29 -16.94 92.90
C GLU A 430 10.71 -17.21 94.30
N GLN A 431 9.38 -17.21 94.43
CA GLN A 431 8.72 -17.61 95.69
C GLN A 431 9.05 -19.07 96.07
N LYS A 432 9.10 -19.98 95.08
CA LYS A 432 9.48 -21.38 95.31
C LYS A 432 10.96 -21.50 95.71
N GLU A 433 11.88 -20.80 95.04
CA GLU A 433 13.30 -20.79 95.40
C GLU A 433 13.52 -20.23 96.82
N ALA A 434 12.77 -19.20 97.21
CA ALA A 434 12.80 -18.70 98.59
C ALA A 434 12.37 -19.77 99.61
N ILE A 435 11.35 -20.57 99.28
CA ILE A 435 10.91 -21.71 100.12
C ILE A 435 11.95 -22.84 100.12
N GLU A 436 12.57 -23.15 98.97
CA GLU A 436 13.63 -24.16 98.88
C GLU A 436 14.89 -23.74 99.64
N GLN A 437 15.25 -22.46 99.67
CA GLN A 437 16.34 -21.94 100.50
C GLN A 437 16.02 -22.06 102.00
N GLN A 438 14.77 -21.79 102.40
CA GLN A 438 14.30 -22.05 103.76
C GLN A 438 14.39 -23.55 104.11
N LEU A 439 14.04 -24.43 103.17
CA LEU A 439 14.15 -25.88 103.34
C LEU A 439 15.63 -26.33 103.43
N GLN A 440 16.52 -25.80 102.60
CA GLN A 440 17.95 -26.12 102.65
C GLN A 440 18.59 -25.71 103.98
N GLN A 441 18.19 -24.56 104.55
CA GLN A 441 18.57 -24.20 105.91
C GLN A 441 18.17 -25.29 106.92
N THR A 442 16.93 -25.78 106.86
CA THR A 442 16.48 -26.87 107.74
C THR A 442 17.21 -28.21 107.50
N VAL A 443 17.62 -28.50 106.27
CA VAL A 443 18.37 -29.73 105.95
C VAL A 443 19.81 -29.66 106.47
N THR A 444 20.47 -28.51 106.37
CA THR A 444 21.83 -28.34 106.92
C THR A 444 21.88 -28.48 108.46
N GLU A 445 20.79 -28.12 109.16
CA GLU A 445 20.65 -28.39 110.60
C GLU A 445 20.52 -29.90 110.91
N VAL A 446 20.00 -30.71 109.98
CA VAL A 446 19.87 -32.17 110.12
C VAL A 446 21.16 -32.91 109.75
N GLU A 447 21.89 -32.44 108.73
CA GLU A 447 23.16 -33.07 108.30
C GLU A 447 24.27 -32.96 109.36
N ALA A 448 24.32 -31.86 110.12
CA ALA A 448 25.22 -31.70 111.27
C ALA A 448 24.99 -32.76 112.38
N ALA A 449 23.82 -33.39 112.44
CA ALA A 449 23.54 -34.49 113.35
C ALA A 449 24.02 -35.86 112.81
N ASN A 450 24.16 -36.02 111.49
CA ASN A 450 24.45 -37.29 110.82
C ASN A 450 25.96 -37.59 110.69
N ASP A 451 26.81 -36.55 110.59
CA ASP A 451 28.27 -36.72 110.50
C ASP A 451 28.92 -37.32 111.77
N LYS A 452 28.21 -37.30 112.91
CA LYS A 452 28.64 -38.02 114.12
C LYS A 452 28.56 -39.56 113.98
N TYR A 453 27.82 -40.08 113.00
CA TYR A 453 27.59 -41.53 112.80
C TYR A 453 28.61 -42.19 111.84
N ALA A 454 29.22 -41.45 110.90
CA ALA A 454 30.05 -42.00 109.83
C ALA A 454 31.49 -42.42 110.24
N SER A 455 32.00 -41.94 111.38
CA SER A 455 33.38 -42.21 111.81
C SER A 455 33.66 -43.68 112.21
N GLN A 456 32.64 -44.55 112.32
CA GLN A 456 32.81 -45.94 112.76
C GLN A 456 33.00 -47.00 111.63
N GLN A 457 32.76 -46.68 110.35
CA GLN A 457 32.72 -47.70 109.28
C GLN A 457 34.02 -47.98 108.50
N GLN A 458 35.06 -47.14 108.61
CA GLN A 458 36.26 -47.23 107.75
C GLN A 458 37.25 -48.39 108.03
N ARG A 459 36.91 -49.39 108.86
CA ARG A 459 37.92 -50.34 109.38
C ARG A 459 37.95 -51.75 108.77
N LEU A 460 37.10 -52.13 107.81
CA LEU A 460 36.87 -53.57 107.60
C LEU A 460 37.72 -54.35 106.57
N VAL A 461 37.94 -54.02 105.28
CA VAL A 461 38.47 -55.12 104.40
C VAL A 461 39.50 -54.74 103.33
N GLN A 462 40.72 -54.45 103.77
CA GLN A 462 41.94 -54.51 102.97
C GLN A 462 42.39 -55.94 102.54
N LEU A 463 41.54 -56.97 102.39
CA LEU A 463 42.04 -58.36 102.51
C LEU A 463 42.11 -59.34 101.33
N GLU A 464 41.67 -59.08 100.10
CA GLU A 464 41.70 -60.16 99.08
C GLU A 464 42.34 -59.76 97.74
N ALA A 465 43.60 -59.34 97.86
CA ALA A 465 44.61 -59.44 96.80
C ALA A 465 44.87 -60.91 96.38
N LYS A 466 45.64 -61.08 95.29
CA LYS A 466 46.35 -62.32 94.87
C LYS A 466 45.45 -63.37 94.20
N ILE A 467 45.56 -63.61 92.89
CA ILE A 467 46.43 -64.65 92.27
C ILE A 467 46.15 -64.58 90.74
N LYS A 468 47.02 -64.08 89.83
CA LYS A 468 48.15 -64.76 89.12
C LYS A 468 47.73 -66.14 88.53
N GLU A 469 47.84 -66.47 87.25
CA GLU A 469 49.05 -66.62 86.43
C GLU A 469 48.67 -67.13 85.02
N LEU A 470 49.48 -66.81 84.00
CA LEU A 470 49.31 -67.13 82.58
C LEU A 470 50.04 -68.41 82.15
N SER A 471 49.81 -68.83 80.89
CA SER A 471 50.63 -69.66 79.95
C SER A 471 50.12 -71.10 79.75
N PRO A 472 50.09 -71.73 78.54
CA PRO A 472 50.67 -71.35 77.22
C PRO A 472 49.84 -71.70 75.93
N GLU A 473 50.11 -71.02 74.80
CA GLU A 473 49.40 -71.14 73.50
C GLU A 473 50.30 -71.43 72.26
N LEU A 474 51.59 -71.74 72.42
CA LEU A 474 52.57 -71.48 71.35
C LEU A 474 52.64 -72.51 70.18
N ILE A 475 51.98 -73.67 70.24
CA ILE A 475 52.22 -74.75 69.25
C ILE A 475 51.20 -74.79 68.10
N ARG A 476 50.01 -74.19 68.25
CA ARG A 476 48.95 -74.25 67.20
C ARG A 476 49.18 -73.34 65.98
N VAL A 477 50.06 -72.35 66.09
CA VAL A 477 50.15 -71.25 65.11
C VAL A 477 50.93 -71.62 63.84
N GLN A 478 51.68 -72.74 63.83
CA GLN A 478 52.51 -73.09 62.66
C GLN A 478 51.74 -73.78 61.52
N ASP A 479 50.67 -74.53 61.81
CA ASP A 479 49.89 -75.27 60.79
C ASP A 479 48.88 -74.40 60.00
N GLU A 480 48.48 -73.25 60.55
CA GLU A 480 47.55 -72.33 59.85
C GLU A 480 48.25 -71.46 58.81
N LEU A 481 49.58 -71.36 58.85
CA LEU A 481 50.36 -70.49 57.97
C LEU A 481 50.46 -71.02 56.52
N GLU A 482 50.48 -72.33 56.29
CA GLU A 482 50.59 -72.90 54.94
C GLU A 482 49.27 -72.79 54.14
N LYS A 483 48.11 -72.87 54.81
CA LYS A 483 46.80 -72.72 54.16
C LYS A 483 46.52 -71.27 53.73
N ALA A 484 47.14 -70.29 54.38
CA ALA A 484 47.00 -68.88 54.03
C ALA A 484 47.66 -68.52 52.68
N LYS A 485 48.77 -69.18 52.32
CA LYS A 485 49.53 -68.88 51.08
C LYS A 485 48.80 -69.25 49.80
N VAL A 486 47.99 -70.30 49.81
CA VAL A 486 47.23 -70.73 48.61
C VAL A 486 46.08 -69.76 48.32
N ARG A 487 45.42 -69.22 49.35
CA ARG A 487 44.34 -68.22 49.21
C ARG A 487 44.86 -66.86 48.70
N GLU A 488 46.11 -66.53 49.00
CA GLU A 488 46.77 -65.32 48.52
C GLU A 488 46.99 -65.35 46.99
N GLN A 489 47.32 -66.51 46.42
CA GLN A 489 47.51 -66.67 44.98
C GLN A 489 46.20 -66.60 44.18
N GLU A 490 45.09 -67.09 44.74
CA GLU A 490 43.76 -66.96 44.14
C GLU A 490 43.22 -65.52 44.22
N GLY A 491 43.48 -64.83 45.35
CA GLY A 491 43.17 -63.40 45.52
C GLY A 491 43.91 -62.50 44.53
N ALA A 492 45.19 -62.81 44.23
CA ALA A 492 45.98 -62.06 43.25
C ALA A 492 45.41 -62.13 41.83
N LYS A 493 44.89 -63.28 41.40
CA LYS A 493 44.27 -63.45 40.07
C LYS A 493 42.93 -62.72 39.96
N ALA A 494 42.11 -62.74 41.01
CA ALA A 494 40.86 -61.98 41.06
C ALA A 494 41.09 -60.46 41.09
N TYR A 495 42.18 -59.99 41.70
CA TYR A 495 42.54 -58.58 41.71
C TYR A 495 42.97 -58.07 40.32
N GLN A 496 43.70 -58.89 39.55
CA GLN A 496 44.11 -58.54 38.18
C GLN A 496 42.92 -58.39 37.22
N SER A 497 41.94 -59.31 37.27
CA SER A 497 40.75 -59.22 36.41
C SER A 497 39.86 -58.03 36.77
N LEU A 498 39.75 -57.69 38.05
CA LEU A 498 39.03 -56.49 38.51
C LEU A 498 39.72 -55.19 38.06
N GLN A 499 41.06 -55.17 38.02
CA GLN A 499 41.85 -54.03 37.56
C GLN A 499 41.68 -53.78 36.05
N GLU A 500 41.60 -54.84 35.25
CA GLU A 500 41.30 -54.76 33.81
C GLU A 500 39.88 -54.24 33.54
N GLN A 501 38.88 -54.75 34.29
CA GLN A 501 37.50 -54.27 34.21
C GLN A 501 37.38 -52.80 34.62
N TYR A 502 38.04 -52.39 35.71
CA TYR A 502 38.09 -50.99 36.12
C TYR A 502 38.75 -50.09 35.05
N GLY A 503 39.83 -50.56 34.40
CA GLY A 503 40.47 -49.87 33.28
C GLY A 503 39.52 -49.65 32.10
N SER A 504 38.78 -50.70 31.70
CA SER A 504 37.80 -50.60 30.61
C SER A 504 36.62 -49.68 30.94
N MET A 505 36.10 -49.71 32.18
CA MET A 505 35.04 -48.80 32.61
C MET A 505 35.52 -47.36 32.69
N LYS A 506 36.76 -47.11 33.14
CA LYS A 506 37.37 -45.78 33.16
C LYS A 506 37.54 -45.20 31.76
N SER A 507 37.96 -46.03 30.80
CA SER A 507 38.03 -45.63 29.38
C SER A 507 36.66 -45.26 28.84
N ARG A 508 35.62 -46.06 29.14
CA ARG A 508 34.25 -45.80 28.69
C ARG A 508 33.65 -44.55 29.35
N ALA A 509 33.93 -44.30 30.62
CA ALA A 509 33.55 -43.08 31.31
C ALA A 509 34.19 -41.84 30.66
N GLY A 510 35.49 -41.91 30.31
CA GLY A 510 36.17 -40.82 29.61
C GLY A 510 35.58 -40.53 28.21
N GLN A 511 35.17 -41.57 27.47
CA GLN A 511 34.49 -41.39 26.18
C GLN A 511 33.12 -40.74 26.34
N LEU A 512 32.34 -41.14 27.35
CA LEU A 512 31.04 -40.53 27.64
C LEU A 512 31.19 -39.07 28.08
N GLU A 513 32.20 -38.73 28.88
CA GLU A 513 32.50 -37.34 29.26
C GLU A 513 32.85 -36.47 28.05
N GLN A 514 33.63 -36.99 27.09
CA GLN A 514 33.92 -36.30 25.84
C GLN A 514 32.66 -36.08 25.00
N HIS A 515 31.79 -37.09 24.90
CA HIS A 515 30.53 -36.99 24.17
C HIS A 515 29.55 -35.99 24.82
N ILE A 516 29.47 -35.96 26.15
CA ILE A 516 28.68 -34.97 26.88
C ILE A 516 29.19 -33.55 26.60
N LYS A 517 30.51 -33.34 26.58
CA LYS A 517 31.10 -32.04 26.23
C LYS A 517 30.76 -31.62 24.79
N GLN A 518 30.80 -32.56 23.84
CA GLN A 518 30.41 -32.29 22.45
C GLN A 518 28.93 -31.90 22.35
N LEU A 519 28.03 -32.65 22.99
CA LEU A 519 26.60 -32.32 23.02
C LEU A 519 26.32 -30.97 23.69
N GLN A 520 27.05 -30.62 24.75
CA GLN A 520 26.95 -29.31 25.40
C GLN A 520 27.37 -28.17 24.47
N GLN A 521 28.46 -28.35 23.71
CA GLN A 521 28.89 -27.37 22.70
C GLN A 521 27.87 -27.22 21.59
N GLU A 522 27.34 -28.32 21.05
CA GLU A 522 26.29 -28.25 20.03
C GLU A 522 25.01 -27.59 20.53
N ASN A 523 24.61 -27.85 21.78
CA ASN A 523 23.43 -27.23 22.37
C ASN A 523 23.65 -25.72 22.56
N HIS A 524 24.83 -25.30 23.03
CA HIS A 524 25.20 -23.90 23.11
C HIS A 524 25.17 -23.21 21.73
N ASP A 525 25.71 -23.86 20.71
CA ASP A 525 25.68 -23.34 19.34
C ASP A 525 24.24 -23.22 18.80
N ARG A 526 23.38 -24.20 19.06
CA ARG A 526 21.95 -24.16 18.70
C ARG A 526 21.22 -23.03 19.43
N GLN A 527 21.45 -22.85 20.72
CA GLN A 527 20.89 -21.74 21.50
C GLN A 527 21.35 -20.39 20.95
N SER A 528 22.64 -20.23 20.64
CA SER A 528 23.15 -18.98 20.07
C SER A 528 22.53 -18.65 18.69
N LYS A 529 22.23 -19.68 17.88
CA LYS A 529 21.55 -19.52 16.58
C LYS A 529 20.07 -19.15 16.77
N LEU A 530 19.41 -19.77 17.75
CA LEU A 530 18.01 -19.44 18.09
C LEU A 530 17.90 -17.99 18.56
N GLU A 531 18.75 -17.56 19.49
CA GLU A 531 18.77 -16.17 19.98
C GLU A 531 19.02 -15.16 18.85
N ARG A 532 19.89 -15.47 17.88
CA ARG A 532 20.09 -14.62 16.68
C ARG A 532 18.85 -14.58 15.79
N ALA A 533 18.17 -15.71 15.61
CA ALA A 533 16.94 -15.76 14.82
C ALA A 533 15.78 -15.00 15.50
N GLU A 534 15.66 -15.10 16.83
CA GLU A 534 14.69 -14.36 17.62
C GLU A 534 14.95 -12.86 17.56
N LYS A 535 16.20 -12.42 17.71
CA LYS A 535 16.58 -11.00 17.54
C LYS A 535 16.27 -10.51 16.13
N ALA A 536 16.60 -11.27 15.10
CA ALA A 536 16.27 -10.91 13.73
C ALA A 536 14.75 -10.82 13.52
N SER A 537 13.97 -11.75 14.09
CA SER A 537 12.51 -11.70 14.03
C SER A 537 11.96 -10.46 14.73
N MET A 538 12.49 -10.08 15.89
CA MET A 538 12.10 -8.85 16.59
C MET A 538 12.47 -7.59 15.78
N GLU A 539 13.65 -7.57 15.15
CA GLU A 539 14.05 -6.47 14.27
C GLU A 539 13.11 -6.34 13.06
N TRP A 540 12.70 -7.46 12.46
CA TRP A 540 11.74 -7.46 11.36
C TRP A 540 10.34 -7.04 11.80
N GLN A 541 9.90 -7.44 12.99
CA GLN A 541 8.64 -6.98 13.58
C GLN A 541 8.68 -5.48 13.82
N LEU A 542 9.75 -4.96 14.42
CA LEU A 542 9.90 -3.52 14.64
C LEU A 542 9.91 -2.75 13.31
N LYS A 543 10.61 -3.25 12.28
CA LYS A 543 10.59 -2.64 10.94
C LYS A 543 9.21 -2.69 10.30
N TYR A 544 8.47 -3.78 10.47
CA TYR A 544 7.10 -3.89 9.99
C TYR A 544 6.19 -2.88 10.68
N ASP A 545 6.27 -2.76 12.01
CA ASP A 545 5.50 -1.79 12.78
C ASP A 545 5.86 -0.34 12.39
N GLN A 546 7.14 -0.04 12.18
CA GLN A 546 7.59 1.26 11.66
C GLN A 546 7.01 1.57 10.28
N LEU A 547 7.08 0.62 9.35
CA LEU A 547 6.52 0.79 8.00
C LEU A 547 4.99 0.93 8.03
N LYS A 548 4.33 0.23 8.96
CA LYS A 548 2.89 0.33 9.17
C LYS A 548 2.52 1.71 9.72
N ASP A 549 3.23 2.21 10.73
CA ASP A 549 3.04 3.55 11.27
C ASP A 549 3.30 4.63 10.21
N GLU A 550 4.33 4.46 9.37
CA GLU A 550 4.61 5.35 8.24
C GLU A 550 3.48 5.31 7.19
N ALA A 551 2.94 4.15 6.87
CA ALA A 551 1.80 4.02 5.96
C ALA A 551 0.55 4.69 6.54
N GLU A 552 0.23 4.47 7.82
CA GLU A 552 -0.90 5.13 8.49
C GLU A 552 -0.73 6.66 8.54
N ARG A 553 0.50 7.16 8.74
CA ARG A 553 0.80 8.59 8.66
C ARG A 553 0.58 9.16 7.26
N LEU A 554 1.05 8.46 6.22
CA LEU A 554 0.86 8.89 4.84
C LEU A 554 -0.62 8.87 4.44
N GLU A 555 -1.38 7.87 4.89
CA GLU A 555 -2.83 7.83 4.69
C GLU A 555 -3.54 8.98 5.40
N ALA A 556 -3.12 9.33 6.62
CA ALA A 556 -3.64 10.47 7.35
C ALA A 556 -3.30 11.81 6.67
N GLU A 557 -2.07 11.98 6.16
CA GLU A 557 -1.68 13.15 5.38
C GLU A 557 -2.49 13.27 4.09
N ASP A 558 -2.72 12.17 3.38
CA ASP A 558 -3.52 12.17 2.16
C ASP A 558 -5.01 12.43 2.45
N ALA A 559 -5.53 11.95 3.58
CA ALA A 559 -6.87 12.30 4.05
C ALA A 559 -6.99 13.80 4.38
N ALA A 560 -6.01 14.35 5.10
CA ALA A 560 -5.97 15.79 5.41
C ALA A 560 -5.88 16.64 4.15
N ARG A 561 -5.02 16.28 3.18
CA ARG A 561 -4.95 16.95 1.87
C ARG A 561 -6.28 16.89 1.14
N LYS A 562 -6.98 15.74 1.15
CA LYS A 562 -8.32 15.62 0.54
C LYS A 562 -9.35 16.51 1.23
N GLU A 563 -9.30 16.65 2.54
CA GLU A 563 -10.16 17.57 3.27
C GLU A 563 -9.86 19.04 2.95
N GLU A 564 -8.57 19.41 2.85
CA GLU A 564 -8.14 20.74 2.38
C GLU A 564 -8.63 21.02 0.96
N PHE A 565 -8.45 20.07 0.03
CA PHE A 565 -8.98 20.20 -1.33
C PHE A 565 -10.51 20.35 -1.33
N ALA A 566 -11.23 19.54 -0.55
CA ALA A 566 -12.68 19.68 -0.42
C ALA A 566 -13.09 21.02 0.19
N SER A 567 -12.27 21.60 1.09
CA SER A 567 -12.51 22.94 1.63
C SER A 567 -12.33 24.02 0.56
N TRP A 568 -11.29 23.92 -0.27
CA TRP A 568 -11.07 24.82 -1.40
C TRP A 568 -12.15 24.67 -2.47
N GLU A 569 -12.62 23.46 -2.74
CA GLU A 569 -13.75 23.24 -3.65
C GLU A 569 -15.03 23.92 -3.14
N ARG A 570 -15.30 23.85 -1.84
CA ARG A 570 -16.43 24.57 -1.22
C ARG A 570 -16.24 26.08 -1.29
N GLU A 571 -15.05 26.59 -1.01
CA GLU A 571 -14.74 28.02 -1.12
C GLU A 571 -14.90 28.50 -2.57
N ILE A 572 -14.39 27.76 -3.54
CA ILE A 572 -14.56 28.04 -4.97
C ILE A 572 -16.05 28.04 -5.31
N ALA A 573 -16.83 27.05 -4.87
CA ALA A 573 -18.27 27.00 -5.12
C ALA A 573 -19.00 28.23 -4.54
N VAL A 574 -18.67 28.64 -3.31
CA VAL A 574 -19.24 29.86 -2.69
C VAL A 574 -18.84 31.10 -3.49
N THR A 575 -17.58 31.23 -3.93
CA THR A 575 -17.16 32.39 -4.73
C THR A 575 -17.82 32.42 -6.11
N ILE A 576 -18.08 31.25 -6.72
CA ILE A 576 -18.84 31.15 -7.97
C ILE A 576 -20.29 31.60 -7.74
N GLU A 577 -20.94 31.13 -6.68
CA GLU A 577 -22.30 31.53 -6.33
C GLU A 577 -22.39 33.05 -6.06
N GLN A 578 -21.43 33.62 -5.31
CA GLN A 578 -21.34 35.07 -5.09
C GLN A 578 -21.15 35.84 -6.40
N LYS A 579 -20.30 35.34 -7.30
CA LYS A 579 -20.11 35.96 -8.62
C LYS A 579 -21.39 35.92 -9.44
N GLU A 580 -22.12 34.81 -9.44
CA GLU A 580 -23.40 34.68 -10.16
C GLU A 580 -24.45 35.63 -9.57
N GLN A 581 -24.55 35.73 -8.24
CA GLN A 581 -25.41 36.69 -7.56
C GLN A 581 -25.08 38.14 -7.95
N LEU A 582 -23.80 38.53 -7.90
CA LEU A 582 -23.36 39.86 -8.33
C LEU A 582 -23.63 40.12 -9.82
N GLN A 583 -23.49 39.11 -10.68
CA GLN A 583 -23.84 39.23 -12.10
C GLN A 583 -25.33 39.46 -12.31
N GLU A 584 -26.20 38.81 -11.53
CA GLU A 584 -27.64 39.00 -11.59
C GLU A 584 -28.06 40.37 -11.00
N GLU A 585 -27.40 40.84 -9.95
CA GLU A 585 -27.58 42.20 -9.42
C GLU A 585 -27.16 43.26 -10.45
N ILE A 586 -26.01 43.08 -11.11
CA ILE A 586 -25.57 43.96 -12.20
C ILE A 586 -26.59 43.94 -13.34
N ARG A 587 -27.09 42.76 -13.71
CA ARG A 587 -28.09 42.61 -14.78
C ARG A 587 -29.38 43.36 -14.44
N SER A 588 -29.93 43.14 -13.25
CA SER A 588 -31.15 43.82 -12.80
C SER A 588 -30.95 45.33 -12.67
N ALA A 589 -29.77 45.80 -12.21
CA ALA A 589 -29.43 47.21 -12.19
C ALA A 589 -29.31 47.82 -13.59
N VAL A 590 -28.74 47.09 -14.56
CA VAL A 590 -28.67 47.51 -15.97
C VAL A 590 -30.07 47.58 -16.58
N GLU A 591 -30.94 46.60 -16.32
CA GLU A 591 -32.33 46.63 -16.75
C GLU A 591 -33.07 47.84 -16.17
N ALA A 592 -32.93 48.11 -14.87
CA ALA A 592 -33.50 49.29 -14.20
C ALA A 592 -32.93 50.62 -14.75
N ALA A 593 -31.63 50.67 -15.07
CA ALA A 593 -31.03 51.85 -15.68
C ALA A 593 -31.56 52.09 -17.10
N ASN A 594 -31.78 51.03 -17.87
CA ASN A 594 -32.38 51.12 -19.21
C ASN A 594 -33.83 51.58 -19.15
N THR A 595 -34.64 51.09 -18.20
CA THR A 595 -36.02 51.56 -18.02
C THR A 595 -36.04 53.02 -17.59
N ALA A 596 -35.21 53.42 -16.62
CA ALA A 596 -35.10 54.82 -16.19
C ALA A 596 -34.66 55.75 -17.33
N LYS A 597 -33.73 55.29 -18.19
CA LYS A 597 -33.30 56.05 -19.37
C LYS A 597 -34.43 56.18 -20.39
N ALA A 598 -35.23 55.14 -20.60
CA ALA A 598 -36.40 55.19 -21.49
C ALA A 598 -37.47 56.16 -20.95
N GLU A 599 -37.73 56.13 -19.64
CA GLU A 599 -38.62 57.10 -18.97
C GLU A 599 -38.10 58.53 -19.10
N GLN A 600 -36.80 58.75 -18.89
CA GLN A 600 -36.17 60.06 -19.06
C GLN A 600 -36.30 60.57 -20.51
N GLN A 601 -36.13 59.69 -21.50
CA GLN A 601 -36.35 60.04 -22.90
C GLN A 601 -37.80 60.40 -23.20
N SER A 602 -38.77 59.69 -22.61
CA SER A 602 -40.19 60.01 -22.73
C SER A 602 -40.50 61.39 -22.12
N ILE A 603 -40.00 61.65 -20.91
CA ILE A 603 -40.19 62.93 -20.22
C ILE A 603 -39.52 64.07 -21.01
N GLU A 604 -38.35 63.85 -21.60
CA GLU A 604 -37.69 64.86 -22.44
C GLU A 604 -38.48 65.14 -23.72
N GLN A 605 -39.07 64.11 -24.35
CA GLN A 605 -39.97 64.30 -25.49
C GLN A 605 -41.22 65.08 -25.10
N GLU A 606 -41.85 64.76 -23.96
CA GLU A 606 -42.99 65.51 -23.43
C GLU A 606 -42.60 66.96 -23.11
N ARG A 607 -41.43 67.18 -22.50
CA ARG A 607 -40.91 68.53 -22.23
C ARG A 607 -40.68 69.32 -23.51
N MET A 608 -40.11 68.72 -24.55
CA MET A 608 -39.93 69.36 -25.85
C MET A 608 -41.26 69.69 -26.52
N ALA A 609 -42.25 68.80 -26.44
CA ALA A 609 -43.59 69.07 -26.93
C ALA A 609 -44.25 70.25 -26.18
N LEU A 610 -44.19 70.25 -24.84
CA LEU A 610 -44.70 71.35 -24.01
C LEU A 610 -43.96 72.67 -24.26
N GLN A 611 -42.64 72.63 -24.50
CA GLN A 611 -41.87 73.83 -24.85
C GLN A 611 -42.31 74.38 -26.21
N SER A 612 -42.53 73.52 -27.20
CA SER A 612 -43.07 73.94 -28.51
C SER A 612 -44.48 74.56 -28.36
N GLU A 613 -45.35 73.95 -27.55
CA GLU A 613 -46.67 74.52 -27.25
C GLU A 613 -46.56 75.88 -26.54
N LEU A 614 -45.62 76.02 -25.60
CA LEU A 614 -45.39 77.29 -24.91
C LEU A 614 -44.85 78.36 -25.85
N ASP A 615 -43.93 78.02 -26.76
CA ASP A 615 -43.39 78.93 -27.76
C ASP A 615 -44.49 79.38 -28.74
N GLU A 616 -45.37 78.47 -29.15
CA GLU A 616 -46.56 78.81 -29.95
C GLU A 616 -47.50 79.77 -29.21
N VAL A 617 -47.75 79.52 -27.92
CA VAL A 617 -48.56 80.42 -27.08
C VAL A 617 -47.86 81.77 -26.90
N GLY A 618 -46.53 81.78 -26.73
CA GLY A 618 -45.70 82.98 -26.67
C GLY A 618 -45.81 83.81 -27.93
N GLN A 619 -45.68 83.19 -29.11
CA GLN A 619 -45.88 83.85 -30.40
C GLN A 619 -47.30 84.40 -30.55
N LYS A 620 -48.33 83.64 -30.15
CA LYS A 620 -49.72 84.12 -30.15
C LYS A 620 -49.90 85.33 -29.22
N TYR A 621 -49.24 85.33 -28.06
CA TYR A 621 -49.27 86.45 -27.11
C TYR A 621 -48.54 87.68 -27.66
N GLU A 622 -47.37 87.51 -28.27
CA GLU A 622 -46.64 88.60 -28.94
C GLU A 622 -47.46 89.21 -30.07
N MET A 623 -48.10 88.38 -30.90
CA MET A 623 -49.01 88.84 -31.94
C MET A 623 -50.18 89.64 -31.35
N ALA A 624 -50.81 89.14 -30.29
CA ALA A 624 -51.90 89.84 -29.60
C ALA A 624 -51.42 91.17 -28.98
N ALA A 625 -50.22 91.20 -28.39
CA ALA A 625 -49.62 92.42 -27.84
C ALA A 625 -49.29 93.45 -28.94
N HIS A 626 -48.77 92.99 -30.09
CA HIS A 626 -48.55 93.85 -31.27
C HIS A 626 -49.87 94.40 -31.81
N GLN A 627 -50.91 93.57 -31.91
CA GLN A 627 -52.25 94.00 -32.30
C GLN A 627 -52.79 95.05 -31.33
N LEU A 628 -52.67 94.84 -30.01
CA LEU A 628 -53.09 95.81 -29.00
C LEU A 628 -52.31 97.13 -29.14
N ARG A 629 -50.99 97.08 -29.38
CA ARG A 629 -50.17 98.27 -29.59
C ARG A 629 -50.58 99.02 -30.86
N LEU A 630 -50.86 98.32 -31.96
CA LEU A 630 -51.40 98.93 -33.17
C LEU A 630 -52.76 99.59 -32.91
N LEU A 631 -53.62 98.95 -32.14
CA LEU A 631 -54.93 99.47 -31.79
C LEU A 631 -54.83 100.71 -30.87
N GLN A 632 -53.84 100.75 -29.97
CA GLN A 632 -53.52 101.93 -29.18
C GLN A 632 -53.02 103.08 -30.05
N VAL A 633 -52.08 102.82 -30.98
CA VAL A 633 -51.61 103.83 -31.94
C VAL A 633 -52.75 104.32 -32.82
N GLN A 634 -53.64 103.42 -33.25
CA GLN A 634 -54.85 103.79 -34.00
C GLN A 634 -55.76 104.72 -33.17
N GLN A 635 -56.00 104.39 -31.91
CA GLN A 635 -56.78 105.24 -30.99
C GLN A 635 -56.12 106.60 -30.75
N ASP A 636 -54.79 106.65 -30.62
CA ASP A 636 -54.04 107.91 -30.47
C ASP A 636 -54.14 108.77 -31.73
N VAL A 637 -54.02 108.16 -32.93
CA VAL A 637 -54.22 108.86 -34.22
C VAL A 637 -55.66 109.34 -34.37
N ASP A 638 -56.64 108.51 -34.03
CA ASP A 638 -58.06 108.89 -34.07
C ASP A 638 -58.34 110.04 -33.08
N ARG A 639 -57.69 110.03 -31.92
CA ARG A 639 -57.74 111.11 -30.94
C ARG A 639 -57.10 112.40 -31.48
N GLU A 640 -55.92 112.34 -32.07
CA GLU A 640 -55.29 113.49 -32.73
C GLU A 640 -56.15 114.03 -33.88
N ASN A 641 -56.77 113.16 -34.67
CA ASN A 641 -57.69 113.55 -35.74
C ASN A 641 -58.95 114.22 -35.18
N ALA A 642 -59.52 113.69 -34.09
CA ALA A 642 -60.64 114.33 -33.40
C ALA A 642 -60.24 115.71 -32.82
N GLU A 643 -59.04 115.83 -32.27
CA GLU A 643 -58.48 117.11 -31.81
C GLU A 643 -58.32 118.09 -32.98
N LYS A 644 -57.77 117.66 -34.13
CA LYS A 644 -57.69 118.49 -35.36
C LYS A 644 -59.06 118.94 -35.84
N ILE A 645 -60.02 118.03 -35.97
CA ILE A 645 -61.41 118.35 -36.36
C ILE A 645 -62.01 119.35 -35.36
N SER A 646 -61.75 119.21 -34.06
CA SER A 646 -62.22 120.16 -33.05
C SER A 646 -61.60 121.55 -33.20
N THR A 647 -60.32 121.64 -33.58
CA THR A 647 -59.64 122.91 -33.85
C THR A 647 -60.14 123.57 -35.13
N GLU A 648 -60.37 122.79 -36.19
CA GLU A 648 -60.98 123.28 -37.43
C GLU A 648 -62.41 123.76 -37.20
N LEU A 649 -63.23 123.01 -36.44
CA LEU A 649 -64.56 123.46 -36.02
C LEU A 649 -64.51 124.76 -35.21
N ARG A 650 -63.50 124.94 -34.36
CA ARG A 650 -63.31 126.17 -33.60
C ARG A 650 -62.94 127.33 -34.53
N GLN A 651 -62.01 127.13 -35.46
CA GLN A 651 -61.63 128.13 -36.46
C GLN A 651 -62.82 128.52 -37.34
N LEU A 652 -63.59 127.53 -37.82
CA LEU A 652 -64.79 127.76 -38.62
C LEU A 652 -65.87 128.52 -37.81
N LYS A 653 -66.02 128.22 -36.51
CA LYS A 653 -66.88 129.01 -35.62
C LYS A 653 -66.38 130.44 -35.46
N GLU A 654 -65.07 130.65 -35.30
CA GLU A 654 -64.48 131.98 -35.23
C GLU A 654 -64.68 132.76 -36.54
N GLU A 655 -64.50 132.13 -37.69
CA GLU A 655 -64.80 132.71 -39.01
C GLU A 655 -66.29 133.00 -39.20
N TYR A 656 -67.18 132.08 -38.80
CA TYR A 656 -68.62 132.31 -38.82
C TYR A 656 -69.02 133.50 -37.93
N THR A 657 -68.44 133.63 -36.73
CA THR A 657 -68.70 134.79 -35.88
C THR A 657 -68.19 136.09 -36.49
N LYS A 658 -67.04 136.09 -37.18
CA LYS A 658 -66.53 137.26 -37.92
C LYS A 658 -67.45 137.65 -39.07
N LEU A 659 -67.90 136.67 -39.85
CA LEU A 659 -68.85 136.89 -40.94
C LEU A 659 -70.20 137.40 -40.41
N GLN A 660 -70.64 136.92 -39.24
CA GLN A 660 -71.84 137.40 -38.57
C GLN A 660 -71.68 138.84 -38.07
N THR A 661 -70.52 139.23 -37.52
CA THR A 661 -70.25 140.62 -37.15
C THR A 661 -70.20 141.52 -38.36
N GLU A 662 -69.54 141.11 -39.44
CA GLU A 662 -69.54 141.85 -40.70
C GLU A 662 -70.98 142.01 -41.21
N TYR A 663 -71.75 140.92 -41.31
CA TYR A 663 -73.15 140.96 -41.74
C TYR A 663 -74.00 141.93 -40.90
N ASN A 664 -73.78 142.00 -39.59
CA ASN A 664 -74.47 142.95 -38.73
C ASN A 664 -74.02 144.41 -38.98
N GLU A 665 -72.74 144.65 -39.25
CA GLU A 665 -72.22 145.98 -39.63
C GLU A 665 -72.77 146.44 -41.00
N TRP A 666 -72.94 145.51 -41.95
CA TRP A 666 -73.61 145.82 -43.22
C TRP A 666 -75.08 146.22 -43.04
N ILE A 667 -75.78 145.63 -42.06
CA ILE A 667 -77.15 146.05 -41.72
C ILE A 667 -77.17 147.47 -41.13
N GLU A 668 -76.24 147.81 -40.23
CA GLU A 668 -76.20 149.16 -39.63
C GLU A 668 -75.90 150.26 -40.67
N LEU A 669 -75.10 149.96 -41.70
CA LEU A 669 -74.83 150.92 -42.77
C LEU A 669 -76.04 151.22 -43.66
N ILE A 670 -76.99 150.28 -43.80
CA ILE A 670 -78.21 150.50 -44.58
C ILE A 670 -79.18 151.44 -43.86
N GLU A 671 -79.13 151.54 -42.53
CA GLU A 671 -80.05 152.40 -41.76
C GLU A 671 -79.60 153.86 -41.64
N GLN A 672 -78.33 154.19 -41.95
CA GLN A 672 -77.82 155.56 -41.79
C GLN A 672 -77.93 156.45 -43.03
N ASP A 673 -78.17 155.91 -44.22
CA ASP A 673 -78.42 156.69 -45.43
C ASP A 673 -79.90 156.60 -45.88
N GLN A 674 -80.63 157.72 -45.69
CA GLN A 674 -81.86 158.15 -46.40
C GLN A 674 -83.25 157.66 -45.95
#